data_AF-A0A3B9QD96-F1
#
_entry.id   AF-A0A3B9QD96-F1
#
_cell.length_a   1.000
_cell.length_b   1.000
_cell.length_c   1.000
_cell.angle_alpha   90.00
_cell.angle_beta   90.00
_cell.angle_gamma   90.00
#
_symmetry.space_group_name_H-M   'P 1'
#
loop_
_entity.id
_entity.type
_entity.pdbx_description
1 polymer ?
#
loop_
_entity_poly.entity_id
_entity_poly.type
_entity_poly.pdbx_seq_one_letter_code
_entity_poly.pdbx_strand_id
1 'polypeptide(L)'
;MGEELEFVAIPVPDYVAFDVETTGFSPDDDRIIEVAFVRFENGVPVERFSSLVRPDREVGLKILRLTGISREELADSPDIGSIVGQIEQFRGGLPLVGHNPEFDVSFLSRVIPGFPGVPVYDTLELARIVYPGLKSFKLGDLASELGIPLCDAHRACDDAEATGLIFAAIQERVLAISKAVREKIIRIMGADWVSRSVFQVQESPGPQLLLFIEPSSAGSLPGDVKPLPAETCLDRVEEACLDWVADLLQGQRGHTFVDFPLEGLTPAKVAKSLSAHPGPVVLAADLAADMDTGSAASQGMSFLSVPRDYLCLLKADMVEDLTRGGHLDHLDVESKRFLSTITVWRSITQNGMFREIQVVGKGHTLSRELSCLGFPDCQEFCPYLERCFYRKALNAALASRLIVVPKEHCLDVPGELNASGCVLLGFDELGTIWERRQPRLDLERLRSVLEGLGCTGLAEQVERLIFKGLDALGSNHDMVVPEDLVAALASLHREIRLVLPELSQALKHSLGTCSQLQAAPPVLGADLRRLEYWADQMEGILAQDNTSVCLLERGYGDARGVISRKHVWPAIHGKISLVERFGNVVLVSPNASFVSRFEGLRRLYGFEPGDRVHHVDHPVTHAQAGTGPLLVSIDKGHRLSYSEHLELTGDFIKQLALATSENILCLCPSYSYIRSLAGQISEFLESNQIAVFAQGVDGGARVLEHLGEPGTLVLARFGVDILGNTQVLPRILVIPRIPFLPPNTMADIRQREISSLGKSGFVEISVMPVVLALRAYMEDLSRAVGNIAVFLLDPKLLPGQSGWGSEFMAQFHDVASMVCPQQIGIAQALRWIRSGNSCLLYTS
;
A
#
# COMPACT_ATOMS: atom_id res chain seq x y z
N MET A 1 1.46 -45.54 33.69
CA MET A 1 0.51 -44.42 33.53
C MET A 1 1.13 -43.53 32.46
N GLY A 2 0.88 -43.70 31.17
CA GLY A 2 -0.37 -44.06 30.53
C GLY A 2 -1.25 -42.82 30.40
N GLU A 3 -0.69 -41.72 29.87
CA GLU A 3 -1.48 -40.56 29.45
C GLU A 3 -2.18 -40.94 28.14
N GLU A 4 -3.50 -41.07 28.20
CA GLU A 4 -4.36 -41.26 27.04
C GLU A 4 -4.35 -39.95 26.24
N LEU A 5 -3.65 -39.98 25.09
CA LEU A 5 -3.69 -38.92 24.08
C LEU A 5 -5.09 -38.90 23.44
N GLU A 6 -5.78 -37.76 23.48
CA GLU A 6 -7.07 -37.56 22.82
C GLU A 6 -6.86 -37.17 21.34
N PHE A 7 -7.52 -37.88 20.41
CA PHE A 7 -7.33 -37.77 18.95
C PHE A 7 -8.50 -37.06 18.26
N VAL A 8 -8.25 -36.20 17.26
CA VAL A 8 -9.27 -35.44 16.50
C VAL A 8 -9.25 -35.81 15.00
N ALA A 9 -10.42 -36.01 14.39
CA ALA A 9 -10.57 -36.42 12.98
C ALA A 9 -10.34 -35.27 11.97
N ILE A 10 -9.58 -35.52 10.90
CA ILE A 10 -9.30 -34.56 9.81
C ILE A 10 -10.33 -34.70 8.68
N PRO A 11 -10.94 -33.60 8.19
CA PRO A 11 -12.00 -33.63 7.17
C PRO A 11 -11.61 -34.27 5.83
N VAL A 12 -10.42 -33.96 5.33
CA VAL A 12 -9.84 -34.43 4.06
C VAL A 12 -8.49 -35.06 4.39
N PRO A 13 -8.45 -36.36 4.72
CA PRO A 13 -7.22 -37.01 5.17
C PRO A 13 -6.22 -37.21 4.02
N ASP A 14 -6.70 -37.59 2.83
CA ASP A 14 -5.87 -37.99 1.70
C ASP A 14 -6.12 -37.06 0.50
N TYR A 15 -5.04 -36.48 -0.03
CA TYR A 15 -5.09 -35.50 -1.11
C TYR A 15 -3.74 -35.40 -1.83
N VAL A 16 -3.70 -34.68 -2.96
CA VAL A 16 -2.46 -34.41 -3.70
C VAL A 16 -2.28 -32.91 -3.83
N ALA A 17 -1.21 -32.39 -3.24
CA ALA A 17 -0.81 -31.00 -3.44
C ALA A 17 0.01 -30.87 -4.73
N PHE A 18 -0.12 -29.75 -5.44
CA PHE A 18 0.55 -29.56 -6.72
C PHE A 18 0.90 -28.09 -6.97
N ASP A 19 1.90 -27.88 -7.82
CA ASP A 19 2.40 -26.57 -8.24
C ASP A 19 3.07 -26.68 -9.62
N VAL A 20 3.07 -25.59 -10.40
CA VAL A 20 3.81 -25.50 -11.66
C VAL A 20 4.64 -24.22 -11.76
N GLU A 21 5.85 -24.36 -12.30
CA GLU A 21 6.65 -23.22 -12.74
C GLU A 21 6.54 -23.03 -14.25
N THR A 22 6.53 -21.79 -14.70
CA THR A 22 6.23 -21.46 -16.10
C THR A 22 7.17 -20.39 -16.67
N THR A 23 7.19 -20.26 -18.01
CA THR A 23 7.92 -19.18 -18.71
C THR A 23 7.22 -17.82 -18.64
N GLY A 24 6.10 -17.70 -17.93
CA GLY A 24 5.27 -16.50 -17.85
C GLY A 24 3.83 -16.79 -17.39
N PHE A 25 2.96 -15.78 -17.42
CA PHE A 25 1.63 -15.87 -16.80
C PHE A 25 0.49 -16.34 -17.73
N SER A 26 0.72 -16.44 -19.04
CA SER A 26 -0.31 -16.72 -20.04
C SER A 26 -0.29 -18.19 -20.46
N PRO A 27 -1.32 -19.01 -20.17
CA PRO A 27 -1.38 -20.39 -20.66
C PRO A 27 -1.51 -20.49 -22.20
N ASP A 28 -1.81 -19.38 -22.89
CA ASP A 28 -1.81 -19.29 -24.36
C ASP A 28 -0.39 -19.16 -24.93
N ASP A 29 0.44 -18.33 -24.30
CA ASP A 29 1.72 -17.90 -24.86
C ASP A 29 2.93 -18.56 -24.17
N ASP A 30 2.79 -18.95 -22.91
CA ASP A 30 3.86 -19.46 -22.05
C ASP A 30 3.82 -20.99 -21.92
N ARG A 31 4.89 -21.56 -21.35
CA ARG A 31 5.07 -23.01 -21.19
C ARG A 31 5.38 -23.37 -19.74
N ILE A 32 4.96 -24.56 -19.35
CA ILE A 32 5.39 -25.21 -18.10
C ILE A 32 6.88 -25.56 -18.23
N ILE A 33 7.67 -25.26 -17.19
CA ILE A 33 9.09 -25.59 -17.09
C ILE A 33 9.41 -26.53 -15.91
N GLU A 34 8.53 -26.60 -14.92
CA GLU A 34 8.57 -27.60 -13.84
C GLU A 34 7.13 -27.93 -13.44
N VAL A 35 6.89 -29.19 -13.09
CA VAL A 35 5.62 -29.62 -12.50
C VAL A 35 5.92 -30.50 -11.29
N ALA A 36 5.15 -30.33 -10.22
CA ALA A 36 5.25 -31.18 -9.05
C ALA A 36 3.90 -31.56 -8.47
N PHE A 37 3.85 -32.78 -7.92
CA PHE A 37 2.73 -33.35 -7.19
C PHE A 37 3.25 -34.08 -5.96
N VAL A 38 2.66 -33.80 -4.80
CA VAL A 38 3.01 -34.43 -3.52
C VAL A 38 1.77 -35.06 -2.94
N ARG A 39 1.80 -36.38 -2.73
CA ARG A 39 0.69 -37.14 -2.14
C ARG A 39 0.78 -37.07 -0.62
N PHE A 40 -0.34 -36.75 0.00
CA PHE A 40 -0.53 -36.74 1.44
C PHE A 40 -1.49 -37.84 1.85
N GLU A 41 -1.14 -38.56 2.91
CA GLU A 41 -2.01 -39.51 3.60
C GLU A 41 -2.13 -39.09 5.07
N ASN A 42 -3.36 -38.93 5.54
CA ASN A 42 -3.66 -38.33 6.85
C ASN A 42 -2.86 -37.04 7.10
N GLY A 43 -2.79 -36.16 6.10
CA GLY A 43 -2.06 -34.89 6.16
C GLY A 43 -0.53 -34.97 6.30
N VAL A 44 0.07 -36.15 6.11
CA VAL A 44 1.53 -36.35 6.08
C VAL A 44 1.98 -36.63 4.65
N PRO A 45 3.07 -36.00 4.14
CA PRO A 45 3.57 -36.27 2.79
C PRO A 45 4.18 -37.67 2.70
N VAL A 46 3.68 -38.51 1.80
CA VAL A 46 4.10 -39.91 1.63
C VAL A 46 4.83 -40.19 0.32
N GLU A 47 4.54 -39.42 -0.73
CA GLU A 47 5.09 -39.66 -2.08
C GLU A 47 5.25 -38.33 -2.82
N ARG A 48 6.31 -38.20 -3.62
CA ARG A 48 6.61 -36.99 -4.41
C ARG A 48 6.85 -37.37 -5.86
N PHE A 49 6.28 -36.59 -6.77
CA PHE A 49 6.57 -36.59 -8.19
C PHE A 49 6.95 -35.18 -8.59
N SER A 50 8.11 -35.02 -9.23
CA SER A 50 8.55 -33.74 -9.80
C SER A 50 9.26 -34.02 -11.12
N SER A 51 9.02 -33.17 -12.11
CA SER A 51 9.74 -33.21 -13.38
C SER A 51 9.95 -31.79 -13.89
N LEU A 52 11.19 -31.50 -14.26
CA LEU A 52 11.47 -30.40 -15.18
C LEU A 52 10.87 -30.73 -16.55
N VAL A 53 10.54 -29.69 -17.30
CA VAL A 53 9.85 -29.77 -18.59
C VAL A 53 10.59 -28.87 -19.57
N ARG A 54 10.99 -29.43 -20.70
CA ARG A 54 11.64 -28.64 -21.76
C ARG A 54 10.62 -27.73 -22.45
N PRO A 55 10.75 -26.40 -22.37
CA PRO A 55 9.88 -25.49 -23.10
C PRO A 55 10.25 -25.48 -24.59
N ASP A 56 9.30 -25.10 -25.45
CA ASP A 56 9.51 -24.90 -26.89
C ASP A 56 10.05 -23.49 -27.22
N ARG A 57 10.40 -22.70 -26.21
CA ARG A 57 10.85 -21.31 -26.29
C ARG A 57 11.93 -21.01 -25.25
N GLU A 58 12.68 -19.92 -25.47
CA GLU A 58 13.66 -19.45 -24.49
C GLU A 58 13.00 -18.89 -23.22
N VAL A 59 13.65 -19.13 -22.09
CA VAL A 59 13.25 -18.66 -20.76
C VAL A 59 14.08 -17.42 -20.36
N GLY A 60 13.40 -16.35 -19.98
CA GLY A 60 14.05 -15.09 -19.57
C GLY A 60 14.86 -15.23 -18.27
N LEU A 61 15.91 -14.41 -18.12
CA LEU A 61 16.84 -14.51 -16.97
C LEU A 61 16.12 -14.32 -15.62
N LYS A 62 15.10 -13.48 -15.58
CA LYS A 62 14.29 -13.25 -14.37
C LYS A 62 13.65 -14.52 -13.86
N ILE A 63 13.12 -15.35 -14.77
CA ILE A 63 12.45 -16.60 -14.42
C ILE A 63 13.48 -17.62 -13.98
N LEU A 64 14.60 -17.74 -14.70
CA LEU A 64 15.70 -18.63 -14.31
C LEU A 64 16.28 -18.27 -12.93
N ARG A 65 16.34 -16.97 -12.58
CA ARG A 65 16.74 -16.52 -11.24
C ARG A 65 15.67 -16.79 -10.20
N LEU A 66 14.40 -16.58 -10.55
CA LEU A 66 13.26 -16.80 -9.66
C LEU A 66 13.20 -18.27 -9.25
N THR A 67 13.26 -19.19 -10.21
CA THR A 67 13.11 -20.63 -9.97
C THR A 67 14.41 -21.35 -9.67
N GLY A 68 15.56 -20.72 -9.92
CA GLY A 68 16.88 -21.34 -9.79
C GLY A 68 17.19 -22.42 -10.85
N ILE A 69 16.31 -22.63 -11.85
CA ILE A 69 16.49 -23.64 -12.89
C ILE A 69 17.43 -23.13 -13.98
N SER A 70 18.44 -23.90 -14.37
CA SER A 70 19.37 -23.54 -15.44
C SER A 70 18.84 -23.86 -16.85
N ARG A 71 19.38 -23.20 -17.88
CA ARG A 71 19.00 -23.47 -19.27
C ARG A 71 19.42 -24.89 -19.71
N GLU A 72 20.54 -25.35 -19.17
CA GLU A 72 21.10 -26.67 -19.42
C GLU A 72 20.17 -27.77 -18.88
N GLU A 73 19.67 -27.62 -17.65
CA GLU A 73 18.69 -28.55 -17.06
C GLU A 73 17.40 -28.62 -17.89
N LEU A 74 16.89 -27.49 -18.36
CA LEU A 74 15.69 -27.47 -19.23
C LEU A 74 15.92 -28.12 -20.58
N ALA A 75 17.12 -27.99 -21.16
CA ALA A 75 17.43 -28.59 -22.47
C ALA A 75 17.45 -30.13 -22.41
N ASP A 76 17.91 -30.68 -21.29
CA ASP A 76 18.01 -32.13 -21.03
C ASP A 76 16.69 -32.75 -20.50
N SER A 77 15.69 -31.90 -20.23
CA SER A 77 14.40 -32.31 -19.65
C SER A 77 13.43 -32.92 -20.68
N PRO A 78 12.47 -33.77 -20.24
CA PRO A 78 11.43 -34.34 -21.10
C PRO A 78 10.46 -33.29 -21.65
N ASP A 79 9.74 -33.62 -22.73
CA ASP A 79 8.59 -32.83 -23.17
C ASP A 79 7.36 -33.10 -22.29
N ILE A 80 6.49 -32.10 -22.14
CA ILE A 80 5.29 -32.21 -21.28
C ILE A 80 4.40 -33.40 -21.69
N GLY A 81 4.27 -33.67 -22.99
CA GLY A 81 3.42 -34.75 -23.50
C GLY A 81 3.88 -36.14 -23.05
N SER A 82 5.19 -36.35 -22.89
CA SER A 82 5.77 -37.60 -22.43
C SER A 82 5.50 -37.93 -20.95
N ILE A 83 5.18 -36.92 -20.13
CA ILE A 83 4.96 -37.08 -18.68
C ILE A 83 3.48 -36.98 -18.26
N VAL A 84 2.56 -36.57 -19.15
CA VAL A 84 1.11 -36.47 -18.84
C VAL A 84 0.55 -37.77 -18.27
N GLY A 85 0.92 -38.93 -18.84
CA GLY A 85 0.44 -40.23 -18.34
C GLY A 85 0.93 -40.55 -16.93
N GLN A 86 2.13 -40.09 -16.57
CA GLN A 86 2.70 -40.28 -15.23
C GLN A 86 1.98 -39.38 -14.22
N ILE A 87 1.68 -38.13 -14.60
CA ILE A 87 0.89 -37.19 -13.78
C ILE A 87 -0.49 -37.76 -13.46
N GLU A 88 -1.23 -38.22 -14.48
CA GLU A 88 -2.56 -38.81 -14.30
C GLU A 88 -2.52 -40.05 -13.39
N GLN A 89 -1.51 -40.92 -13.57
CA GLN A 89 -1.33 -42.09 -12.73
C GLN A 89 -0.98 -41.72 -11.28
N PHE A 90 -0.16 -40.69 -11.07
CA PHE A 90 0.25 -40.24 -9.76
C PHE A 90 -0.90 -39.57 -9.00
N ARG A 91 -1.65 -38.66 -9.62
CA ARG A 91 -2.75 -37.96 -8.92
C ARG A 91 -3.93 -38.89 -8.61
N GLY A 92 -4.20 -39.86 -9.48
CA GLY A 92 -5.34 -40.76 -9.36
C GLY A 92 -6.68 -40.02 -9.24
N GLY A 93 -7.56 -40.50 -8.36
CA GLY A 93 -8.87 -39.89 -8.09
C GLY A 93 -8.93 -39.05 -6.81
N LEU A 94 -7.79 -38.71 -6.22
CA LEU A 94 -7.74 -37.92 -4.98
C LEU A 94 -8.05 -36.45 -5.25
N PRO A 95 -8.62 -35.71 -4.27
CA PRO A 95 -8.75 -34.26 -4.36
C PRO A 95 -7.38 -33.58 -4.53
N LEU A 96 -7.37 -32.46 -5.27
CA LEU A 96 -6.18 -31.65 -5.45
C LEU A 96 -6.16 -30.47 -4.47
N VAL A 97 -4.95 -30.04 -4.10
CA VAL A 97 -4.72 -28.89 -3.24
C VAL A 97 -3.68 -27.99 -3.90
N GLY A 98 -3.98 -26.71 -4.03
CA GLY A 98 -3.01 -25.73 -4.53
C GLY A 98 -3.08 -24.42 -3.76
N HIS A 99 -2.17 -23.50 -4.06
CA HIS A 99 -2.17 -22.16 -3.50
C HIS A 99 -2.48 -21.15 -4.61
N ASN A 100 -3.71 -20.64 -4.65
CA ASN A 100 -4.25 -19.94 -5.82
C ASN A 100 -4.27 -20.81 -7.10
N PRO A 101 -4.85 -22.04 -7.04
CA PRO A 101 -4.68 -23.08 -8.06
C PRO A 101 -5.31 -22.77 -9.42
N GLU A 102 -6.10 -21.70 -9.56
CA GLU A 102 -6.69 -21.31 -10.85
C GLU A 102 -5.61 -21.11 -11.91
N PHE A 103 -4.46 -20.57 -11.51
CA PHE A 103 -3.29 -20.40 -12.36
C PHE A 103 -2.78 -21.76 -12.87
N ASP A 104 -2.38 -22.65 -11.97
CA ASP A 104 -1.81 -23.96 -12.26
C ASP A 104 -2.77 -24.84 -13.08
N VAL A 105 -4.06 -24.83 -12.70
CA VAL A 105 -5.12 -25.56 -13.40
C VAL A 105 -5.27 -25.07 -14.85
N SER A 106 -5.13 -23.76 -15.10
CA SER A 106 -5.22 -23.21 -16.46
C SER A 106 -4.10 -23.71 -17.38
N PHE A 107 -2.90 -23.94 -16.85
CA PHE A 107 -1.77 -24.52 -17.59
C PHE A 107 -1.93 -26.03 -17.77
N LEU A 108 -2.28 -26.76 -16.71
CA LEU A 108 -2.42 -28.22 -16.77
C LEU A 108 -3.61 -28.67 -17.64
N SER A 109 -4.72 -27.93 -17.65
CA SER A 109 -5.89 -28.24 -18.49
C SER A 109 -5.63 -28.09 -20.00
N ARG A 110 -4.57 -27.37 -20.40
CA ARG A 110 -4.14 -27.28 -21.81
C ARG A 110 -3.48 -28.56 -22.29
N VAL A 111 -2.77 -29.26 -21.41
CA VAL A 111 -1.95 -30.42 -21.76
C VAL A 111 -2.58 -31.74 -21.31
N ILE A 112 -3.50 -31.69 -20.34
CA ILE A 112 -4.23 -32.83 -19.79
C ILE A 112 -5.73 -32.67 -20.04
N PRO A 113 -6.31 -33.41 -21.01
CA PRO A 113 -7.74 -33.34 -21.29
C PRO A 113 -8.60 -33.72 -20.07
N GLY A 114 -9.52 -32.84 -19.68
CA GLY A 114 -10.46 -33.09 -18.58
C GLY A 114 -9.90 -32.78 -17.18
N PHE A 115 -8.67 -32.26 -17.07
CA PHE A 115 -8.12 -31.76 -15.81
C PHE A 115 -8.93 -30.54 -15.31
N PRO A 116 -9.20 -30.40 -13.99
CA PRO A 116 -8.74 -31.26 -12.89
C PRO A 116 -9.59 -32.52 -12.67
N GLY A 117 -10.86 -32.55 -13.09
CA GLY A 117 -11.75 -33.71 -12.99
C GLY A 117 -12.09 -34.20 -11.57
N VAL A 118 -11.59 -33.52 -10.53
CA VAL A 118 -11.76 -33.79 -9.10
C VAL A 118 -11.90 -32.47 -8.34
N PRO A 119 -12.36 -32.47 -7.07
CA PRO A 119 -12.37 -31.28 -6.23
C PRO A 119 -10.96 -30.67 -6.09
N VAL A 120 -10.86 -29.35 -6.17
CA VAL A 120 -9.62 -28.60 -5.94
C VAL A 120 -9.84 -27.66 -4.76
N TYR A 121 -8.99 -27.77 -3.74
CA TYR A 121 -8.99 -26.89 -2.58
C TYR A 121 -7.94 -25.80 -2.73
N ASP A 122 -8.34 -24.55 -2.53
CA ASP A 122 -7.45 -23.40 -2.54
C ASP A 122 -7.02 -23.02 -1.11
N THR A 123 -5.75 -23.24 -0.80
CA THR A 123 -5.18 -22.86 0.50
C THR A 123 -5.15 -21.35 0.71
N LEU A 124 -5.04 -20.53 -0.35
CA LEU A 124 -5.07 -19.07 -0.24
C LEU A 124 -6.47 -18.59 0.17
N GLU A 125 -7.52 -19.13 -0.45
CA GLU A 125 -8.90 -18.84 -0.08
C GLU A 125 -9.18 -19.21 1.38
N LEU A 126 -8.81 -20.43 1.75
CA LEU A 126 -9.07 -20.98 3.08
C LEU A 126 -8.27 -20.27 4.17
N ALA A 127 -6.98 -20.02 3.96
CA ALA A 127 -6.12 -19.31 4.90
C ALA A 127 -6.66 -17.92 5.21
N ARG A 128 -7.14 -17.18 4.19
CA ARG A 128 -7.76 -15.86 4.38
C ARG A 128 -8.98 -15.90 5.30
N ILE A 129 -9.76 -16.99 5.28
CA ILE A 129 -10.92 -17.14 6.16
C ILE A 129 -10.48 -17.48 7.59
N VAL A 130 -9.56 -18.44 7.76
CA VAL A 130 -9.28 -19.05 9.08
C VAL A 130 -8.15 -18.38 9.86
N TYR A 131 -7.30 -17.60 9.18
CA TYR A 131 -6.20 -16.80 9.75
C TYR A 131 -6.36 -15.31 9.41
N PRO A 132 -7.45 -14.64 9.81
CA PRO A 132 -7.74 -13.27 9.40
C PRO A 132 -6.65 -12.25 9.78
N GLY A 133 -5.79 -12.55 10.77
CA GLY A 133 -4.79 -11.64 11.33
C GLY A 133 -3.46 -11.54 10.57
N LEU A 134 -3.26 -12.33 9.51
CA LEU A 134 -1.96 -12.36 8.83
C LEU A 134 -1.79 -11.17 7.87
N LYS A 135 -0.58 -10.60 7.87
CA LYS A 135 -0.22 -9.44 7.03
C LYS A 135 -0.10 -9.82 5.55
N SER A 136 0.31 -11.06 5.28
CA SER A 136 0.47 -11.63 3.94
C SER A 136 -0.03 -13.07 3.93
N PHE A 137 -0.46 -13.50 2.75
CA PHE A 137 -0.89 -14.87 2.48
C PHE A 137 -0.17 -15.44 1.25
N LYS A 138 0.96 -14.86 0.84
CA LYS A 138 1.82 -15.52 -0.14
C LYS A 138 2.30 -16.84 0.48
N LEU A 139 2.55 -17.84 -0.35
CA LEU A 139 2.95 -19.17 0.10
C LEU A 139 4.11 -19.13 1.11
N GLY A 140 5.23 -18.48 0.76
CA GLY A 140 6.40 -18.37 1.64
C GLY A 140 6.13 -17.61 2.95
N ASP A 141 5.39 -16.50 2.90
CA ASP A 141 5.04 -15.74 4.11
C ASP A 141 4.14 -16.56 5.04
N LEU A 142 3.17 -17.28 4.47
CA LEU A 142 2.24 -18.14 5.20
C LEU A 142 2.95 -19.38 5.78
N ALA A 143 3.84 -20.00 5.02
CA ALA A 143 4.66 -21.11 5.50
C ALA A 143 5.53 -20.68 6.68
N SER A 144 6.22 -19.55 6.56
CA SER A 144 7.04 -18.98 7.64
C SER A 144 6.22 -18.70 8.90
N GLU A 145 5.04 -18.10 8.77
CA GLU A 145 4.17 -17.77 9.91
C GLU A 145 3.64 -19.02 10.62
N LEU A 146 3.40 -20.10 9.87
CA LEU A 146 2.95 -21.39 10.41
C LEU A 146 4.09 -22.32 10.83
N GLY A 147 5.35 -21.87 10.74
CA GLY A 147 6.52 -22.69 11.08
C GLY A 147 6.76 -23.87 10.13
N ILE A 148 6.24 -23.80 8.90
CA ILE A 148 6.38 -24.83 7.87
C ILE A 148 7.66 -24.55 7.07
N PRO A 149 8.57 -25.53 6.94
CA PRO A 149 9.81 -25.33 6.20
C PRO A 149 9.51 -25.14 4.70
N LEU A 150 10.09 -24.08 4.13
CA LEU A 150 10.17 -23.86 2.69
C LEU A 150 11.64 -23.57 2.37
N CYS A 151 12.34 -24.55 1.81
CA CYS A 151 13.79 -24.51 1.63
C CYS A 151 14.19 -23.70 0.39
N ASP A 152 13.62 -24.01 -0.77
CA ASP A 152 13.76 -23.23 -2.01
C ASP A 152 12.36 -22.79 -2.49
N ALA A 153 11.97 -21.55 -2.16
CA ALA A 153 10.77 -20.94 -2.74
C ALA A 153 10.93 -20.84 -4.27
N HIS A 154 9.85 -21.07 -5.02
CA HIS A 154 9.83 -21.13 -6.49
C HIS A 154 10.49 -22.39 -7.10
N ARG A 155 10.57 -23.46 -6.30
CA ARG A 155 10.73 -24.82 -6.78
C ARG A 155 9.40 -25.53 -6.61
N ALA A 156 8.84 -26.04 -7.71
CA ALA A 156 7.47 -26.57 -7.68
C ALA A 156 7.29 -27.68 -6.64
N CYS A 157 8.31 -28.52 -6.40
CA CYS A 157 8.21 -29.60 -5.42
C CYS A 157 8.14 -29.10 -3.97
N ASP A 158 8.96 -28.11 -3.63
CA ASP A 158 8.99 -27.52 -2.29
C ASP A 158 7.72 -26.72 -2.04
N ASP A 159 7.24 -25.98 -3.05
CA ASP A 159 6.01 -25.19 -3.00
C ASP A 159 4.77 -26.09 -2.90
N ALA A 160 4.71 -27.20 -3.64
CA ALA A 160 3.63 -28.19 -3.53
C ALA A 160 3.62 -28.87 -2.14
N GLU A 161 4.79 -29.22 -1.59
CA GLU A 161 4.88 -29.80 -0.25
C GLU A 161 4.43 -28.82 0.83
N ALA A 162 4.94 -27.59 0.79
CA ALA A 162 4.54 -26.52 1.72
C ALA A 162 3.04 -26.25 1.63
N THR A 163 2.48 -26.21 0.42
CA THR A 163 1.04 -26.05 0.19
C THR A 163 0.21 -27.16 0.85
N GLY A 164 0.64 -28.42 0.72
CA GLY A 164 -0.03 -29.54 1.39
C GLY A 164 0.04 -29.47 2.92
N LEU A 165 1.21 -29.13 3.47
CA LEU A 165 1.38 -28.92 4.91
C LEU A 165 0.52 -27.75 5.43
N ILE A 166 0.44 -26.65 4.68
CA ILE A 166 -0.45 -25.53 4.98
C ILE A 166 -1.91 -25.99 4.99
N PHE A 167 -2.31 -26.83 4.04
CA PHE A 167 -3.67 -27.37 4.02
C PHE A 167 -3.96 -28.23 5.26
N ALA A 168 -3.01 -29.06 5.70
CA ALA A 168 -3.15 -29.79 6.96
C ALA A 168 -3.34 -28.85 8.16
N ALA A 169 -2.52 -27.79 8.27
CA ALA A 169 -2.64 -26.78 9.33
C ALA A 169 -3.97 -26.01 9.26
N ILE A 170 -4.47 -25.70 8.06
CA ILE A 170 -5.80 -25.08 7.86
C ILE A 170 -6.89 -26.01 8.39
N GLN A 171 -6.83 -27.32 8.08
CA GLN A 171 -7.82 -28.27 8.55
C GLN A 171 -7.83 -28.37 10.08
N GLU A 172 -6.66 -28.40 10.72
CA GLU A 172 -6.51 -28.31 12.18
C GLU A 172 -7.12 -27.01 12.72
N ARG A 173 -6.83 -25.88 12.08
CA ARG A 173 -7.41 -24.59 12.48
C ARG A 173 -8.92 -24.58 12.37
N VAL A 174 -9.48 -25.19 11.33
CA VAL A 174 -10.94 -25.34 11.16
C VAL A 174 -11.54 -26.18 12.29
N LEU A 175 -10.83 -27.21 12.78
CA LEU A 175 -11.27 -28.01 13.92
C LEU A 175 -11.32 -27.20 15.22
N ALA A 176 -10.38 -26.26 15.41
CA ALA A 176 -10.36 -25.35 16.55
C ALA A 176 -11.47 -24.27 16.51
N ILE A 177 -12.07 -24.00 15.34
CA ILE A 177 -13.17 -23.05 15.20
C ILE A 177 -14.47 -23.70 15.70
N SER A 178 -15.20 -22.97 16.57
CA SER A 178 -16.48 -23.45 17.10
C SER A 178 -17.48 -23.86 16.01
N LYS A 179 -18.26 -24.90 16.28
CA LYS A 179 -19.31 -25.40 15.37
C LYS A 179 -20.24 -24.30 14.86
N ALA A 180 -20.68 -23.41 15.75
CA ALA A 180 -21.56 -22.30 15.39
C ALA A 180 -20.92 -21.35 14.36
N VAL A 181 -19.61 -21.10 14.47
CA VAL A 181 -18.89 -20.26 13.48
C VAL A 181 -18.73 -21.01 12.16
N ARG A 182 -18.37 -22.29 12.18
CA ARG A 182 -18.29 -23.12 10.95
C ARG A 182 -19.60 -23.17 10.18
N GLU A 183 -20.72 -23.35 10.87
CA GLU A 183 -22.05 -23.36 10.26
C GLU A 183 -22.41 -22.01 9.61
N LYS A 184 -21.97 -20.90 10.21
CA LYS A 184 -22.13 -19.56 9.61
C LYS A 184 -21.31 -19.41 8.33
N ILE A 185 -20.05 -19.84 8.34
CA ILE A 185 -19.17 -19.82 7.16
C ILE A 185 -19.80 -20.61 6.00
N ILE A 186 -20.24 -21.85 6.27
CA ILE A 186 -20.91 -22.69 5.26
C ILE A 186 -22.15 -21.99 4.68
N ARG A 187 -22.95 -21.33 5.53
CA ARG A 187 -24.14 -20.60 5.09
C ARG A 187 -23.79 -19.41 4.20
N ILE A 188 -22.77 -18.63 4.59
CA ILE A 188 -22.31 -17.45 3.82
C ILE A 188 -21.76 -17.87 2.46
N MET A 189 -20.91 -18.89 2.42
CA MET A 189 -20.27 -19.36 1.18
C MET A 189 -21.25 -20.06 0.24
N GLY A 190 -22.28 -20.72 0.79
CA GLY A 190 -23.35 -21.35 0.02
C GLY A 190 -23.11 -22.85 -0.24
N ALA A 191 -24.08 -23.48 -0.92
CA ALA A 191 -24.10 -24.94 -1.06
C ALA A 191 -23.07 -25.48 -2.05
N ASP A 192 -22.75 -24.73 -3.10
CA ASP A 192 -21.85 -25.14 -4.19
C ASP A 192 -20.36 -24.91 -3.86
N TRP A 193 -20.05 -24.42 -2.66
CA TRP A 193 -18.68 -24.17 -2.24
C TRP A 193 -17.93 -25.48 -1.99
N VAL A 194 -16.93 -25.78 -2.83
CA VAL A 194 -16.14 -27.03 -2.79
C VAL A 194 -15.56 -27.29 -1.39
N SER A 195 -15.01 -26.26 -0.76
CA SER A 195 -14.38 -26.35 0.56
C SER A 195 -15.36 -26.48 1.72
N ARG A 196 -16.68 -26.51 1.48
CA ARG A 196 -17.71 -26.81 2.49
C ARG A 196 -17.40 -28.11 3.24
N SER A 197 -16.89 -29.11 2.54
CA SER A 197 -16.48 -30.41 3.10
C SER A 197 -15.47 -30.27 4.25
N VAL A 198 -14.55 -29.31 4.15
CA VAL A 198 -13.54 -29.03 5.19
C VAL A 198 -14.18 -28.51 6.49
N PHE A 199 -15.29 -27.77 6.39
CA PHE A 199 -15.99 -27.20 7.55
C PHE A 199 -17.09 -28.11 8.12
N GLN A 200 -17.47 -29.17 7.39
CA GLN A 200 -18.48 -30.14 7.79
C GLN A 200 -17.88 -31.32 8.55
N VAL A 201 -17.40 -31.04 9.76
CA VAL A 201 -16.79 -32.07 10.61
C VAL A 201 -17.87 -32.89 11.32
N GLN A 202 -17.88 -34.21 11.10
CA GLN A 202 -18.67 -35.14 11.92
C GLN A 202 -17.98 -35.34 13.27
N GLU A 203 -18.71 -35.28 14.38
CA GLU A 203 -18.19 -35.45 15.75
C GLU A 203 -17.84 -36.93 16.09
N SER A 204 -17.33 -37.70 15.12
CA SER A 204 -16.99 -39.13 15.25
C SER A 204 -15.48 -39.38 15.15
N PRO A 205 -14.91 -40.37 15.89
CA PRO A 205 -13.47 -40.61 15.94
C PRO A 205 -12.97 -41.27 14.63
N GLY A 206 -12.07 -40.59 13.92
CA GLY A 206 -11.43 -41.00 12.65
C GLY A 206 -9.93 -40.66 12.65
N PRO A 207 -9.15 -41.11 11.64
CA PRO A 207 -7.70 -41.37 11.71
C PRO A 207 -6.79 -40.15 11.90
N GLN A 208 -5.53 -40.42 12.30
CA GLN A 208 -4.71 -39.68 13.28
C GLN A 208 -3.51 -38.94 12.66
N LEU A 209 -3.19 -37.71 13.08
CA LEU A 209 -2.00 -36.95 12.65
C LEU A 209 -1.07 -36.69 13.84
N LEU A 210 0.25 -36.74 13.59
CA LEU A 210 1.31 -36.43 14.55
C LEU A 210 1.35 -34.92 14.82
N LEU A 211 1.07 -34.53 16.07
CA LEU A 211 1.18 -33.16 16.56
C LEU A 211 2.54 -32.54 16.22
N PHE A 212 2.57 -31.57 15.32
CA PHE A 212 3.63 -30.56 15.31
C PHE A 212 3.25 -29.50 16.34
N ILE A 213 3.90 -29.61 17.50
CA ILE A 213 4.12 -28.65 18.60
C ILE A 213 3.35 -27.32 18.45
N GLU A 214 2.52 -27.00 19.45
CA GLU A 214 1.84 -25.70 19.56
C GLU A 214 2.78 -24.50 19.36
N PRO A 215 2.37 -23.43 18.67
CA PRO A 215 2.95 -22.13 18.92
C PRO A 215 2.49 -21.72 20.32
N SER A 216 3.38 -21.92 21.29
CA SER A 216 3.19 -21.50 22.67
C SER A 216 2.66 -20.07 22.70
N SER A 217 1.54 -19.88 23.41
CA SER A 217 1.15 -18.60 23.96
C SER A 217 2.37 -17.81 24.42
N ALA A 218 2.44 -16.54 24.01
CA ALA A 218 3.46 -15.56 24.35
C ALA A 218 4.21 -15.87 25.66
N GLY A 219 5.37 -16.47 25.50
CA GLY A 219 6.33 -16.77 26.55
C GLY A 219 7.70 -16.77 25.90
N SER A 220 8.49 -15.75 26.20
CA SER A 220 9.88 -15.53 25.81
C SER A 220 10.65 -16.81 25.44
N LEU A 221 11.10 -16.91 24.20
CA LEU A 221 11.97 -17.99 23.70
C LEU A 221 13.33 -17.99 24.42
N PRO A 222 13.84 -19.15 24.88
CA PRO A 222 15.25 -19.32 25.24
C PRO A 222 16.03 -19.88 24.05
N GLY A 223 16.82 -19.03 23.40
CA GLY A 223 17.65 -19.43 22.27
C GLY A 223 17.88 -18.29 21.29
N ASP A 224 18.52 -17.21 21.76
CA ASP A 224 19.09 -16.17 20.93
C ASP A 224 20.11 -16.77 19.93
N VAL A 225 19.64 -17.20 18.77
CA VAL A 225 20.45 -17.05 17.57
C VAL A 225 20.38 -15.57 17.24
N LYS A 226 21.31 -14.83 17.84
CA LYS A 226 21.54 -13.43 17.50
C LYS A 226 21.56 -13.33 15.98
N PRO A 227 20.69 -12.52 15.35
CA PRO A 227 21.04 -11.93 14.07
C PRO A 227 22.44 -11.37 14.28
N LEU A 228 23.38 -11.66 13.38
CA LEU A 228 24.57 -10.83 13.28
C LEU A 228 24.06 -9.39 13.34
N PRO A 229 24.48 -8.59 14.34
CA PRO A 229 23.99 -7.24 14.42
C PRO A 229 24.34 -6.63 13.08
N ALA A 230 23.34 -6.15 12.36
CA ALA A 230 23.55 -4.97 11.56
C ALA A 230 23.97 -3.92 12.59
N GLU A 231 25.27 -3.88 12.93
CA GLU A 231 25.89 -2.71 13.53
C GLU A 231 25.82 -1.63 12.46
N THR A 232 24.62 -1.12 12.24
CA THR A 232 24.45 0.24 11.77
C THR A 232 25.09 1.09 12.86
N CYS A 233 25.94 2.04 12.45
CA CYS A 233 26.60 3.00 13.33
C CYS A 233 25.61 3.98 14.00
N LEU A 234 24.49 3.51 14.57
CA LEU A 234 23.41 4.33 15.11
C LEU A 234 23.37 4.38 16.65
N ASP A 235 24.17 3.59 17.37
CA ASP A 235 24.12 3.52 18.85
C ASP A 235 24.90 4.62 19.60
N ARG A 236 25.08 5.80 19.01
CA ARG A 236 25.65 6.97 19.71
C ARG A 236 24.93 8.28 19.43
N VAL A 237 23.60 8.26 19.31
CA VAL A 237 22.83 9.50 19.47
C VAL A 237 22.50 9.66 20.95
N GLU A 238 23.17 10.61 21.61
CA GLU A 238 22.78 11.08 22.95
C GLU A 238 21.26 11.29 22.98
N GLU A 239 20.59 10.84 24.05
CA GLU A 239 19.13 11.01 24.22
C GLU A 239 18.74 12.48 24.08
N ALA A 240 18.28 12.88 22.89
CA ALA A 240 17.78 14.22 22.66
C ALA A 240 16.56 14.45 23.58
N CYS A 241 16.70 15.40 24.50
CA CYS A 241 15.65 15.80 25.41
C CYS A 241 14.53 16.51 24.62
N LEU A 242 13.31 15.96 24.64
CA LEU A 242 12.15 16.51 23.89
C LEU A 242 11.34 17.56 24.66
N ASP A 243 11.93 18.18 25.69
CA ASP A 243 11.23 19.16 26.55
C ASP A 243 10.65 20.34 25.74
N TRP A 244 11.28 20.66 24.60
CA TRP A 244 10.79 21.67 23.65
C TRP A 244 9.36 21.42 23.15
N VAL A 245 8.89 20.17 23.07
CA VAL A 245 7.53 19.85 22.59
C VAL A 245 6.49 20.46 23.54
N ALA A 246 6.64 20.25 24.84
CA ALA A 246 5.73 20.77 25.84
C ALA A 246 5.79 22.31 25.91
N ASP A 247 6.98 22.90 25.79
CA ASP A 247 7.18 24.35 25.80
C ASP A 247 6.49 25.02 24.60
N LEU A 248 6.61 24.44 23.40
CA LEU A 248 5.95 24.98 22.21
C LEU A 248 4.43 24.89 22.28
N LEU A 249 3.88 23.80 22.84
CA LEU A 249 2.45 23.62 23.03
C LEU A 249 1.85 24.57 24.09
N GLN A 250 2.64 25.02 25.06
CA GLN A 250 2.21 26.04 26.01
C GLN A 250 2.29 27.47 25.45
N GLY A 251 2.99 27.68 24.34
CA GLY A 251 3.12 28.99 23.70
C GLY A 251 1.81 29.49 23.08
N GLN A 252 1.51 30.79 23.20
CA GLN A 252 0.30 31.40 22.60
C GLN A 252 0.44 31.68 21.08
N ARG A 253 1.08 30.80 20.31
CA ARG A 253 1.41 31.06 18.89
C ARG A 253 0.42 30.49 17.88
N GLY A 254 -0.56 29.68 18.30
CA GLY A 254 -1.53 29.02 17.42
C GLY A 254 -0.93 27.84 16.66
N HIS A 255 0.22 28.05 16.01
CA HIS A 255 1.01 26.97 15.42
C HIS A 255 2.52 27.27 15.47
N THR A 256 3.34 26.23 15.39
CA THR A 256 4.79 26.33 15.26
C THR A 256 5.32 25.26 14.29
N PHE A 257 6.10 25.68 13.30
CA PHE A 257 6.85 24.76 12.44
C PHE A 257 8.20 24.44 13.05
N VAL A 258 8.60 23.17 13.05
CA VAL A 258 9.85 22.69 13.63
C VAL A 258 10.61 21.90 12.58
N ASP A 259 11.89 22.24 12.39
CA ASP A 259 12.82 21.43 11.61
C ASP A 259 13.51 20.44 12.54
N PHE A 260 13.14 19.16 12.44
CA PHE A 260 13.68 18.10 13.28
C PHE A 260 13.56 16.74 12.57
N PRO A 261 14.57 15.86 12.66
CA PRO A 261 14.48 14.49 12.15
C PRO A 261 13.32 13.72 12.81
N LEU A 262 12.48 13.04 12.02
CA LEU A 262 11.39 12.24 12.59
C LEU A 262 11.90 10.95 13.27
N GLU A 263 13.09 10.49 12.86
CA GLU A 263 13.81 9.36 13.45
C GLU A 263 13.99 9.59 14.97
N GLY A 264 13.30 8.79 15.78
CA GLY A 264 13.38 8.87 17.24
C GLY A 264 12.31 9.70 17.94
N LEU A 265 11.34 10.31 17.23
CA LEU A 265 10.14 10.92 17.81
C LEU A 265 9.04 9.89 18.08
N THR A 266 9.32 8.95 18.98
CA THR A 266 8.34 7.91 19.33
C THR A 266 7.22 8.44 20.22
N PRO A 267 5.99 7.88 20.16
CA PRO A 267 4.90 8.27 21.04
C PRO A 267 5.25 8.25 22.54
N ALA A 268 6.06 7.28 22.99
CA ALA A 268 6.52 7.19 24.37
C ALA A 268 7.43 8.36 24.78
N LYS A 269 8.34 8.80 23.89
CA LYS A 269 9.21 9.95 24.16
C LYS A 269 8.42 11.27 24.19
N VAL A 270 7.45 11.42 23.29
CA VAL A 270 6.52 12.57 23.32
C VAL A 270 5.71 12.57 24.62
N ALA A 271 5.17 11.43 25.05
CA ALA A 271 4.42 11.31 26.29
C ALA A 271 5.23 11.76 27.52
N LYS A 272 6.51 11.39 27.59
CA LYS A 272 7.43 11.78 28.67
C LYS A 272 7.60 13.31 28.75
N SER A 273 7.77 13.98 27.61
CA SER A 273 7.86 15.45 27.52
C SER A 273 6.57 16.13 27.99
N LEU A 274 5.40 15.55 27.68
CA LEU A 274 4.09 16.11 28.02
C LEU A 274 3.64 15.89 29.48
N SER A 275 4.50 15.34 30.34
CA SER A 275 4.18 15.08 31.75
C SER A 275 3.69 16.33 32.50
N ALA A 276 4.17 17.53 32.14
CA ALA A 276 3.77 18.80 32.74
C ALA A 276 2.62 19.55 32.01
N HIS A 277 2.14 19.06 30.86
CA HIS A 277 1.17 19.81 30.03
C HIS A 277 -0.27 19.78 30.63
N PRO A 278 -1.01 20.91 30.67
CA PRO A 278 -2.34 20.98 31.30
C PRO A 278 -3.46 20.59 30.32
N GLY A 279 -3.53 19.32 29.92
CA GLY A 279 -4.65 18.80 29.12
C GLY A 279 -4.26 17.69 28.15
N PRO A 280 -5.26 17.03 27.52
CA PRO A 280 -5.00 16.01 26.52
C PRO A 280 -4.37 16.63 25.27
N VAL A 281 -3.41 15.92 24.69
CA VAL A 281 -2.70 16.29 23.46
C VAL A 281 -2.88 15.18 22.43
N VAL A 282 -3.11 15.58 21.18
CA VAL A 282 -3.14 14.65 20.04
C VAL A 282 -1.76 14.54 19.43
N LEU A 283 -1.30 13.31 19.18
CA LEU A 283 -0.11 13.02 18.38
C LEU A 283 -0.55 12.33 17.09
N ALA A 284 -0.40 13.02 15.96
CA ALA A 284 -0.62 12.48 14.64
C ALA A 284 0.70 11.98 14.05
N ALA A 285 0.82 10.67 13.86
CA ALA A 285 2.05 10.01 13.43
C ALA A 285 1.76 8.80 12.54
N ASP A 286 2.77 8.36 11.79
CA ASP A 286 2.72 7.08 11.08
C ASP A 286 2.86 5.96 12.10
N LEU A 287 1.82 5.13 12.19
CA LEU A 287 1.77 4.05 13.15
C LEU A 287 2.19 2.76 12.49
N ALA A 288 3.34 2.23 12.93
CA ALA A 288 3.63 0.82 12.75
C ALA A 288 2.51 -0.01 13.39
N ALA A 289 2.21 -1.17 12.81
CA ALA A 289 1.11 -2.05 13.21
C ALA A 289 1.20 -2.58 14.66
N ASP A 290 2.27 -2.25 15.40
CA ASP A 290 2.64 -2.87 16.67
C ASP A 290 2.54 -1.89 17.86
N MET A 291 1.59 -0.95 17.84
CA MET A 291 1.19 -0.25 19.08
C MET A 291 0.34 -1.22 19.89
N ASP A 292 1.00 -2.06 20.70
CA ASP A 292 0.33 -2.92 21.67
C ASP A 292 -0.46 -2.05 22.66
N THR A 293 -1.77 -1.94 22.42
CA THR A 293 -2.71 -1.11 23.18
C THR A 293 -2.73 -1.46 24.67
N GLY A 294 -2.29 -2.66 25.06
CA GLY A 294 -2.17 -3.07 26.45
C GLY A 294 -1.03 -2.36 27.19
N SER A 295 0.09 -2.09 26.52
CA SER A 295 1.24 -1.40 27.13
C SER A 295 1.05 0.12 27.23
N ALA A 296 0.32 0.71 26.28
CA ALA A 296 0.09 2.15 26.18
C ALA A 296 -0.73 2.72 27.36
N ALA A 297 -1.70 1.95 27.88
CA ALA A 297 -2.54 2.38 28.99
C ALA A 297 -1.74 2.60 30.29
N SER A 298 -0.67 1.82 30.51
CA SER A 298 0.22 1.98 31.67
C SER A 298 1.04 3.26 31.64
N GLN A 299 1.16 3.89 30.46
CA GLN A 299 1.92 5.12 30.22
C GLN A 299 1.02 6.36 30.03
N GLY A 300 -0.30 6.25 30.28
CA GLY A 300 -1.24 7.36 30.11
C GLY A 300 -1.54 7.72 28.65
N MET A 301 -1.30 6.78 27.74
CA MET A 301 -1.46 6.92 26.30
C MET A 301 -2.63 6.07 25.80
N SER A 302 -3.28 6.51 24.74
CA SER A 302 -4.29 5.74 24.02
C SER A 302 -4.11 5.86 22.52
N PHE A 303 -4.68 4.91 21.80
CA PHE A 303 -4.82 4.97 20.36
C PHE A 303 -6.28 5.18 19.98
N LEU A 304 -6.54 6.09 19.02
CA LEU A 304 -7.87 6.33 18.48
C LEU A 304 -7.80 6.50 16.96
N SER A 305 -8.63 5.76 16.25
CA SER A 305 -8.90 5.99 14.82
C SER A 305 -10.33 6.49 14.59
N VAL A 306 -10.67 6.71 13.34
CA VAL A 306 -12.00 7.10 12.88
C VAL A 306 -13.01 5.95 12.95
N PRO A 307 -14.32 6.22 13.10
CA PRO A 307 -15.36 5.18 13.18
C PRO A 307 -15.35 4.17 12.02
N ARG A 308 -14.95 4.59 10.82
CA ARG A 308 -14.89 3.71 9.63
C ARG A 308 -13.86 2.58 9.75
N ASP A 309 -12.91 2.68 10.68
CA ASP A 309 -11.86 1.67 10.86
C ASP A 309 -12.25 0.59 11.87
N TYR A 310 -13.33 0.78 12.62
CA TYR A 310 -13.79 -0.16 13.63
C TYR A 310 -15.00 -0.96 13.15
N LEU A 311 -15.00 -2.26 13.43
CA LEU A 311 -16.12 -3.17 13.19
C LEU A 311 -17.34 -2.79 14.03
N CYS A 312 -18.49 -2.64 13.38
CA CYS A 312 -19.77 -2.47 14.05
C CYS A 312 -20.43 -3.85 14.29
N LEU A 313 -20.51 -4.25 15.56
CA LEU A 313 -21.13 -5.51 15.97
C LEU A 313 -22.60 -5.62 15.56
N LEU A 314 -23.35 -4.51 15.64
CA LEU A 314 -24.75 -4.45 15.21
C LEU A 314 -24.88 -4.78 13.72
N LYS A 315 -24.10 -4.12 12.87
CA LYS A 315 -24.15 -4.36 11.42
C LYS A 315 -23.67 -5.77 11.06
N ALA A 316 -22.69 -6.31 11.79
CA ALA A 316 -22.26 -7.70 11.62
C ALA A 316 -23.40 -8.70 11.90
N ASP A 317 -24.20 -8.48 12.95
CA ASP A 317 -25.37 -9.33 13.23
C ASP A 317 -26.47 -9.16 12.19
N MET A 318 -26.69 -7.95 11.70
CA MET A 318 -27.65 -7.72 10.62
C MET A 318 -27.25 -8.45 9.33
N VAL A 319 -25.98 -8.46 8.97
CA VAL A 319 -25.49 -9.25 7.83
C VAL A 319 -25.75 -10.74 8.05
N GLU A 320 -25.60 -11.22 9.28
CA GLU A 320 -25.92 -12.61 9.61
C GLU A 320 -27.42 -12.92 9.43
N ASP A 321 -28.30 -12.02 9.86
CA ASP A 321 -29.75 -12.15 9.66
C ASP A 321 -30.14 -12.13 8.18
N LEU A 322 -29.53 -11.23 7.39
CA LEU A 322 -29.73 -11.18 5.94
C LEU A 322 -29.26 -12.45 5.24
N THR A 323 -28.14 -13.01 5.70
CA THR A 323 -27.63 -14.29 5.20
C THR A 323 -28.60 -15.43 5.53
N ARG A 324 -29.16 -15.46 6.76
CA ARG A 324 -30.19 -16.45 7.15
C ARG A 324 -31.45 -16.35 6.29
N GLY A 325 -31.82 -15.14 5.89
CA GLY A 325 -32.96 -14.88 5.00
C GLY A 325 -32.69 -15.14 3.52
N GLY A 326 -31.48 -15.56 3.12
CA GLY A 326 -31.10 -15.77 1.71
C GLY A 326 -30.95 -14.47 0.90
N HIS A 327 -30.98 -13.30 1.54
CA HIS A 327 -30.92 -12.02 0.84
C HIS A 327 -29.53 -11.72 0.26
N LEU A 328 -28.48 -12.43 0.70
CA LEU A 328 -27.09 -12.23 0.28
C LEU A 328 -26.56 -13.34 -0.63
N ASP A 329 -27.42 -14.26 -1.09
CA ASP A 329 -27.00 -15.43 -1.89
C ASP A 329 -26.38 -15.02 -3.24
N HIS A 330 -26.78 -13.86 -3.77
CA HIS A 330 -26.29 -13.27 -5.01
C HIS A 330 -24.87 -12.69 -4.92
N LEU A 331 -24.29 -12.56 -3.71
CA LEU A 331 -22.94 -12.06 -3.55
C LEU A 331 -21.92 -12.99 -4.21
N ASP A 332 -20.90 -12.39 -4.83
CA ASP A 332 -19.76 -13.12 -5.38
C ASP A 332 -18.91 -13.79 -4.29
N VAL A 333 -18.04 -14.71 -4.72
CA VAL A 333 -17.19 -15.52 -3.83
C VAL A 333 -16.24 -14.67 -2.99
N GLU A 334 -15.67 -13.59 -3.55
CA GLU A 334 -14.76 -12.70 -2.82
C GLU A 334 -15.49 -11.97 -1.69
N SER A 335 -16.70 -11.46 -1.97
CA SER A 335 -17.56 -10.82 -0.99
C SER A 335 -17.95 -11.79 0.14
N LYS A 336 -18.37 -13.01 -0.22
CA LYS A 336 -18.72 -14.07 0.75
C LYS A 336 -17.51 -14.48 1.60
N ARG A 337 -16.33 -14.63 1.00
CA ARG A 337 -15.07 -14.93 1.70
C ARG A 337 -14.75 -13.85 2.73
N PHE A 338 -14.90 -12.57 2.38
CA PHE A 338 -14.68 -11.48 3.32
C PHE A 338 -15.66 -11.53 4.51
N LEU A 339 -16.95 -11.78 4.27
CA LEU A 339 -17.92 -11.93 5.36
C LEU A 339 -17.61 -13.14 6.27
N SER A 340 -17.17 -14.26 5.68
CA SER A 340 -16.67 -15.43 6.41
C SER A 340 -15.45 -15.10 7.27
N THR A 341 -14.50 -14.32 6.74
CA THR A 341 -13.31 -13.82 7.44
C THR A 341 -13.72 -12.97 8.66
N ILE A 342 -14.68 -12.05 8.48
CA ILE A 342 -15.23 -11.23 9.60
C ILE A 342 -15.88 -12.11 10.66
N THR A 343 -16.55 -13.20 10.27
CA THR A 343 -17.18 -14.13 11.21
C THR A 343 -16.16 -14.80 12.12
N VAL A 344 -15.01 -15.21 11.58
CA VAL A 344 -13.89 -15.77 12.37
C VAL A 344 -13.22 -14.67 13.19
N TRP A 345 -12.83 -13.57 12.55
CA TRP A 345 -12.10 -12.46 13.18
C TRP A 345 -12.84 -11.84 14.37
N ARG A 346 -14.16 -11.67 14.26
CA ARG A 346 -15.00 -11.14 15.36
C ARG A 346 -14.85 -11.90 16.68
N SER A 347 -14.49 -13.19 16.62
CA SER A 347 -14.31 -14.02 17.82
C SER A 347 -12.95 -13.87 18.50
N ILE A 348 -11.95 -13.32 17.80
CA ILE A 348 -10.55 -13.24 18.26
C ILE A 348 -10.00 -11.82 18.32
N THR A 349 -10.65 -10.85 17.65
CA THR A 349 -10.21 -9.45 17.60
C THR A 349 -10.15 -8.83 19.00
N GLN A 350 -9.09 -8.05 19.26
CA GLN A 350 -8.91 -7.37 20.53
C GLN A 350 -9.53 -5.98 20.52
N ASN A 351 -9.30 -5.22 19.43
CA ASN A 351 -9.70 -3.82 19.33
C ASN A 351 -10.72 -3.55 18.21
N GLY A 352 -11.10 -4.58 17.43
CA GLY A 352 -12.09 -4.48 16.36
C GLY A 352 -11.67 -3.60 15.19
N MET A 353 -10.38 -3.33 15.00
CA MET A 353 -9.90 -2.50 13.90
C MET A 353 -9.65 -3.33 12.64
N PHE A 354 -10.16 -2.88 11.50
CA PHE A 354 -9.93 -3.56 10.22
C PHE A 354 -8.45 -3.63 9.81
N ARG A 355 -7.56 -2.83 10.44
CA ARG A 355 -6.10 -2.94 10.26
C ARG A 355 -5.51 -4.22 10.85
N GLU A 356 -6.22 -4.91 11.76
CA GLU A 356 -5.83 -6.23 12.25
C GLU A 356 -5.91 -7.31 11.15
N ILE A 357 -6.63 -7.05 10.06
CA ILE A 357 -6.84 -8.04 9.00
C ILE A 357 -6.42 -7.52 7.63
N GLN A 358 -6.07 -8.44 6.73
CA GLN A 358 -5.82 -8.08 5.35
C GLN A 358 -7.15 -7.84 4.61
N VAL A 359 -7.44 -6.59 4.27
CA VAL A 359 -8.59 -6.21 3.43
C VAL A 359 -8.13 -6.07 1.99
N VAL A 360 -8.69 -6.88 1.09
CA VAL A 360 -8.36 -6.89 -0.35
C VAL A 360 -9.61 -6.71 -1.21
N GLY A 361 -9.43 -6.16 -2.41
CA GLY A 361 -10.44 -6.04 -3.47
C GLY A 361 -11.79 -5.53 -2.97
N LYS A 362 -12.87 -6.31 -3.17
CA LYS A 362 -14.24 -5.93 -2.75
C LYS A 362 -14.41 -5.82 -1.24
N GLY A 363 -13.50 -6.42 -0.45
CA GLY A 363 -13.45 -6.29 1.00
C GLY A 363 -13.37 -4.84 1.48
N HIS A 364 -12.74 -3.93 0.73
CA HIS A 364 -12.69 -2.50 1.08
C HIS A 364 -14.07 -1.83 1.08
N THR A 365 -14.97 -2.29 0.23
CA THR A 365 -16.35 -1.78 0.21
C THR A 365 -17.11 -2.33 1.39
N LEU A 366 -16.99 -3.65 1.62
CA LEU A 366 -17.70 -4.34 2.71
C LEU A 366 -17.21 -3.92 4.11
N SER A 367 -15.93 -3.62 4.30
CA SER A 367 -15.41 -3.12 5.57
C SER A 367 -16.06 -1.79 5.94
N ARG A 368 -16.23 -0.87 4.98
CA ARG A 368 -16.97 0.39 5.18
C ARG A 368 -18.43 0.13 5.57
N GLU A 369 -19.08 -0.80 4.89
CA GLU A 369 -20.47 -1.20 5.17
C GLU A 369 -20.62 -1.77 6.58
N LEU A 370 -19.66 -2.56 7.04
CA LEU A 370 -19.63 -3.19 8.36
C LEU A 370 -19.04 -2.29 9.46
N SER A 371 -18.54 -1.10 9.12
CA SER A 371 -17.89 -0.22 10.09
C SER A 371 -18.86 0.56 10.97
N CYS A 372 -18.35 1.22 12.02
CA CYS A 372 -19.12 2.14 12.86
C CYS A 372 -19.52 3.46 12.17
N LEU A 373 -19.22 3.64 10.87
CA LEU A 373 -19.61 4.83 10.11
C LEU A 373 -21.12 4.89 9.85
N GLY A 374 -21.74 6.07 10.01
CA GLY A 374 -23.06 6.38 9.45
C GLY A 374 -24.24 5.65 10.08
N PHE A 375 -24.20 5.35 11.39
CA PHE A 375 -25.33 4.73 12.09
C PHE A 375 -25.88 5.65 13.19
N PRO A 376 -27.01 6.35 12.97
CA PRO A 376 -27.57 7.35 13.89
C PRO A 376 -27.92 6.78 15.28
N ASP A 377 -28.43 5.54 15.32
CA ASP A 377 -28.87 4.88 16.56
C ASP A 377 -27.72 4.40 17.45
N CYS A 378 -26.47 4.62 17.04
CA CYS A 378 -25.29 4.14 17.77
C CYS A 378 -25.05 4.89 19.10
N GLN A 379 -25.71 6.02 19.33
CA GLN A 379 -25.45 6.89 20.48
C GLN A 379 -26.41 6.70 21.67
N GLU A 380 -27.67 6.28 21.43
CA GLU A 380 -28.69 6.27 22.49
C GLU A 380 -29.41 4.91 22.66
N PHE A 381 -29.62 4.14 21.59
CA PHE A 381 -30.40 2.89 21.62
C PHE A 381 -29.64 1.65 21.14
N CYS A 382 -28.32 1.73 21.01
CA CYS A 382 -27.51 0.62 20.51
C CYS A 382 -27.40 -0.52 21.54
N PRO A 383 -27.84 -1.76 21.21
CA PRO A 383 -27.74 -2.89 22.14
C PRO A 383 -26.29 -3.32 22.40
N TYR A 384 -25.34 -2.86 21.57
CA TYR A 384 -23.92 -3.18 21.65
C TYR A 384 -23.07 -2.07 22.26
N LEU A 385 -23.67 -1.01 22.83
CA LEU A 385 -22.94 0.18 23.28
C LEU A 385 -21.74 -0.14 24.19
N GLU A 386 -21.91 -1.04 25.17
CA GLU A 386 -20.85 -1.46 26.10
C GLU A 386 -19.77 -2.34 25.46
N ARG A 387 -20.10 -3.01 24.36
CA ARG A 387 -19.21 -3.90 23.62
C ARG A 387 -18.62 -3.24 22.37
N CYS A 388 -19.04 -2.02 22.04
CA CYS A 388 -18.63 -1.31 20.84
C CYS A 388 -17.14 -0.95 20.90
N PHE A 389 -16.38 -1.46 19.93
CA PHE A 389 -14.93 -1.26 19.84
C PHE A 389 -14.55 0.23 19.75
N TYR A 390 -15.20 0.98 18.86
CA TYR A 390 -14.97 2.42 18.72
C TYR A 390 -15.28 3.17 20.01
N ARG A 391 -16.40 2.85 20.69
CA ARG A 391 -16.77 3.55 21.94
C ARG A 391 -15.79 3.24 23.08
N LYS A 392 -15.28 2.01 23.16
CA LYS A 392 -14.21 1.63 24.09
C LYS A 392 -12.92 2.43 23.82
N ALA A 393 -12.49 2.52 22.56
CA ALA A 393 -11.32 3.30 22.17
C ALA A 393 -11.52 4.80 22.46
N LEU A 394 -12.68 5.35 22.15
CA LEU A 394 -13.04 6.75 22.42
C LEU A 394 -13.03 7.05 23.93
N ASN A 395 -13.60 6.17 24.75
CA ASN A 395 -13.58 6.32 26.21
C ASN A 395 -12.16 6.24 26.79
N ALA A 396 -11.32 5.35 26.25
CA ALA A 396 -9.90 5.29 26.61
C ALA A 396 -9.15 6.58 26.22
N ALA A 397 -9.47 7.15 25.04
CA ALA A 397 -8.92 8.42 24.60
C ALA A 397 -9.36 9.59 25.49
N LEU A 398 -10.64 9.66 25.87
CA LEU A 398 -11.16 10.65 26.82
C LEU A 398 -10.48 10.60 28.19
N ALA A 399 -10.00 9.42 28.60
CA ALA A 399 -9.29 9.22 29.86
C ALA A 399 -7.77 9.43 29.77
N SER A 400 -7.21 9.63 28.57
CA SER A 400 -5.76 9.66 28.33
C SER A 400 -5.21 11.08 28.20
N ARG A 401 -3.93 11.26 28.55
CA ARG A 401 -3.22 12.54 28.38
C ARG A 401 -2.63 12.69 26.99
N LEU A 402 -2.20 11.58 26.39
CA LEU A 402 -1.73 11.56 25.01
C LEU A 402 -2.63 10.63 24.20
N ILE A 403 -3.15 11.15 23.09
CA ILE A 403 -4.03 10.42 22.18
C ILE A 403 -3.29 10.32 20.85
N VAL A 404 -2.90 9.11 20.51
CA VAL A 404 -2.19 8.83 19.27
C VAL A 404 -3.23 8.52 18.19
N VAL A 405 -3.15 9.23 17.07
CA VAL A 405 -4.04 9.05 15.91
C VAL A 405 -3.21 8.80 14.66
N PRO A 406 -3.72 8.02 13.69
CA PRO A 406 -3.04 7.89 12.41
C PRO A 406 -2.91 9.25 11.74
N LYS A 407 -1.75 9.53 11.15
CA LYS A 407 -1.45 10.81 10.48
C LYS A 407 -2.53 11.18 9.46
N GLU A 408 -3.01 10.21 8.69
CA GLU A 408 -4.08 10.34 7.69
C GLU A 408 -5.45 10.74 8.27
N HIS A 409 -5.61 10.71 9.60
CA HIS A 409 -6.85 11.00 10.33
C HIS A 409 -6.69 12.16 11.31
N CYS A 410 -5.58 12.90 11.25
CA CYS A 410 -5.30 14.03 12.14
C CYS A 410 -6.39 15.13 12.12
N LEU A 411 -7.15 15.23 11.03
CA LEU A 411 -8.25 16.18 10.87
C LEU A 411 -9.64 15.59 11.18
N ASP A 412 -9.74 14.27 11.41
CA ASP A 412 -10.98 13.54 11.67
C ASP A 412 -11.19 13.26 13.18
N VAL A 413 -10.39 13.88 14.04
CA VAL A 413 -10.45 13.70 15.50
C VAL A 413 -11.84 14.13 16.04
N PRO A 414 -12.48 13.40 16.98
CA PRO A 414 -13.77 13.78 17.58
C PRO A 414 -13.75 15.01 18.51
N GLY A 415 -14.83 15.81 18.49
CA GLY A 415 -14.92 17.09 19.24
C GLY A 415 -14.91 16.91 20.74
N GLU A 416 -15.51 15.80 21.17
CA GLU A 416 -15.68 15.39 22.54
C GLU A 416 -14.34 15.23 23.30
N LEU A 417 -13.22 15.03 22.59
CA LEU A 417 -11.90 14.86 23.21
C LEU A 417 -11.36 16.13 23.87
N ASN A 418 -11.85 17.32 23.49
CA ASN A 418 -11.41 18.61 24.04
C ASN A 418 -9.87 18.75 24.14
N ALA A 419 -9.15 18.25 23.14
CA ALA A 419 -7.69 18.28 23.11
C ALA A 419 -7.18 19.72 23.03
N SER A 420 -6.23 20.02 23.93
CA SER A 420 -5.64 21.36 24.13
C SER A 420 -4.45 21.66 23.22
N GLY A 421 -4.02 20.68 22.43
CA GLY A 421 -2.94 20.83 21.47
C GLY A 421 -2.76 19.61 20.59
N CYS A 422 -2.02 19.78 19.50
CA CYS A 422 -1.71 18.73 18.52
C CYS A 422 -0.24 18.77 18.09
N VAL A 423 0.38 17.60 17.98
CA VAL A 423 1.70 17.42 17.36
C VAL A 423 1.51 16.59 16.10
N LEU A 424 1.85 17.14 14.94
CA LEU A 424 1.83 16.46 13.65
C LEU A 424 3.25 16.17 13.20
N LEU A 425 3.57 14.88 13.05
CA LEU A 425 4.84 14.42 12.50
C LEU A 425 4.69 14.23 10.98
N GLY A 426 5.58 14.83 10.20
CA GLY A 426 5.55 14.81 8.74
C GLY A 426 4.45 15.69 8.14
N PHE A 427 4.50 17.01 8.41
CA PHE A 427 3.50 17.95 7.86
C PHE A 427 3.55 18.11 6.33
N ASP A 428 4.56 17.57 5.68
CA ASP A 428 4.70 17.49 4.23
C ASP A 428 3.51 16.79 3.55
N GLU A 429 2.86 15.85 4.23
CA GLU A 429 1.67 15.17 3.72
C GLU A 429 0.35 15.91 4.01
N LEU A 430 0.35 16.96 4.83
CA LEU A 430 -0.86 17.66 5.26
C LEU A 430 -1.69 18.16 4.08
N GLY A 431 -1.02 18.64 3.01
CA GLY A 431 -1.67 19.04 1.77
C GLY A 431 -2.43 17.89 1.11
N THR A 432 -1.79 16.72 0.99
CA THR A 432 -2.42 15.52 0.42
C THR A 432 -3.56 14.99 1.30
N ILE A 433 -3.40 15.02 2.62
CA ILE A 433 -4.44 14.63 3.57
C ILE A 433 -5.67 15.54 3.41
N TRP A 434 -5.47 16.85 3.29
CA TRP A 434 -6.56 17.79 3.04
C TRP A 434 -7.21 17.59 1.67
N GLU A 435 -6.43 17.42 0.61
CA GLU A 435 -6.94 17.18 -0.76
C GLU A 435 -7.88 15.97 -0.83
N ARG A 436 -7.63 14.90 -0.07
CA ARG A 436 -8.50 13.71 -0.02
C ARG A 436 -9.87 13.97 0.61
N ARG A 437 -10.02 15.04 1.39
CA ARG A 437 -11.30 15.44 2.03
C ARG A 437 -12.12 16.38 1.15
N GLN A 438 -11.54 16.89 0.07
CA GLN A 438 -12.21 17.86 -0.79
C GLN A 438 -13.32 17.20 -1.63
N PRO A 439 -14.44 17.90 -1.85
CA PRO A 439 -15.57 17.36 -2.59
C PRO A 439 -15.17 16.87 -3.99
N ARG A 440 -15.51 15.62 -4.31
CA ARG A 440 -15.22 14.97 -5.58
C ARG A 440 -16.41 14.12 -6.02
N LEU A 441 -16.76 14.18 -7.29
CA LEU A 441 -17.88 13.44 -7.89
C LEU A 441 -17.42 12.73 -9.16
N ASP A 442 -17.49 11.40 -9.15
CA ASP A 442 -17.29 10.57 -10.35
C ASP A 442 -18.65 10.34 -11.01
N LEU A 443 -18.84 10.96 -12.18
CA LEU A 443 -20.14 10.96 -12.87
C LEU A 443 -20.52 9.56 -13.34
N GLU A 444 -19.57 8.73 -13.76
CA GLU A 444 -19.85 7.38 -14.23
C GLU A 444 -20.27 6.47 -13.07
N ARG A 445 -19.62 6.61 -11.91
CA ARG A 445 -20.04 5.89 -10.70
C ARG A 445 -21.42 6.35 -10.22
N LEU A 446 -21.72 7.65 -10.30
CA LEU A 446 -23.06 8.15 -9.99
C LEU A 446 -24.12 7.57 -10.94
N ARG A 447 -23.84 7.55 -12.25
CA ARG A 447 -24.74 6.95 -13.26
C ARG A 447 -25.03 5.49 -12.94
N SER A 448 -24.00 4.70 -12.69
CA SER A 448 -24.14 3.27 -12.35
C SER A 448 -24.94 3.04 -11.07
N VAL A 449 -24.76 3.87 -10.03
CA VAL A 449 -25.57 3.81 -8.81
C VAL A 449 -27.05 4.14 -9.09
N LEU A 450 -27.33 5.16 -9.91
CA LEU A 450 -28.69 5.52 -10.29
C LEU A 450 -29.37 4.43 -11.13
N GLU A 451 -28.65 3.80 -12.06
CA GLU A 451 -29.13 2.64 -12.82
C GLU A 451 -29.46 1.46 -11.90
N GLY A 452 -28.57 1.14 -10.95
CA GLY A 452 -28.78 0.07 -9.96
C GLY A 452 -30.00 0.32 -9.06
N LEU A 453 -30.33 1.58 -8.78
CA LEU A 453 -31.53 1.99 -8.03
C LEU A 453 -32.78 2.13 -8.91
N GLY A 454 -32.68 1.88 -10.23
CA GLY A 454 -33.80 1.98 -11.17
C GLY A 454 -34.17 3.42 -11.58
N CYS A 455 -33.34 4.41 -11.27
CA CYS A 455 -33.54 5.82 -11.59
C CYS A 455 -33.04 6.17 -13.00
N THR A 456 -33.57 5.51 -14.03
CA THR A 456 -33.09 5.62 -15.43
C THR A 456 -33.08 7.05 -15.97
N GLY A 457 -34.11 7.86 -15.67
CA GLY A 457 -34.16 9.26 -16.14
C GLY A 457 -33.05 10.15 -15.56
N LEU A 458 -32.66 9.94 -14.30
CA LEU A 458 -31.54 10.63 -13.67
C LEU A 458 -30.20 10.12 -14.22
N ALA A 459 -30.10 8.81 -14.47
CA ALA A 459 -28.92 8.23 -15.11
C ALA A 459 -28.67 8.83 -16.51
N GLU A 460 -29.71 8.96 -17.35
CA GLU A 460 -29.63 9.63 -18.65
C GLU A 460 -29.22 11.11 -18.52
N GLN A 461 -29.66 11.80 -17.47
CA GLN A 461 -29.25 13.18 -17.21
C GLN A 461 -27.75 13.28 -16.88
N VAL A 462 -27.23 12.34 -16.08
CA VAL A 462 -25.80 12.22 -15.80
C VAL A 462 -25.01 11.92 -17.07
N GLU A 463 -25.50 11.02 -17.93
CA GLU A 463 -24.87 10.71 -19.21
C GLU A 463 -24.76 11.94 -20.11
N ARG A 464 -25.82 12.76 -20.20
CA ARG A 464 -25.77 14.05 -20.92
C ARG A 464 -24.73 15.00 -20.31
N LEU A 465 -24.56 15.01 -18.99
CA LEU A 465 -23.57 15.83 -18.31
C LEU A 465 -22.13 15.34 -18.63
N ILE A 466 -21.91 14.03 -18.64
CA ILE A 466 -20.62 13.42 -19.05
C ILE A 466 -20.27 13.86 -20.48
N PHE A 467 -21.20 13.71 -21.42
CA PHE A 467 -20.96 14.07 -22.82
C PHE A 467 -20.57 15.55 -22.96
N LYS A 468 -21.34 16.46 -22.36
CA LYS A 468 -21.04 17.91 -22.40
C LYS A 468 -19.70 18.24 -21.75
N GLY A 469 -19.38 17.59 -20.62
CA GLY A 469 -18.10 17.80 -19.94
C GLY A 469 -16.91 17.33 -20.78
N LEU A 470 -17.00 16.15 -21.39
CA LEU A 470 -15.93 15.61 -22.24
C LEU A 470 -15.75 16.44 -23.52
N ASP A 471 -16.83 16.94 -24.11
CA ASP A 471 -16.79 17.87 -25.25
C ASP A 471 -16.09 19.18 -24.86
N ALA A 472 -16.44 19.76 -23.72
CA ALA A 472 -15.79 20.96 -23.19
C ALA A 472 -14.28 20.74 -22.95
N LEU A 473 -13.89 19.59 -22.39
CA LEU A 473 -12.49 19.23 -22.16
C LEU A 473 -11.65 19.18 -23.46
N GLY A 474 -12.24 18.68 -24.54
CA GLY A 474 -11.51 18.45 -25.79
C GLY A 474 -10.29 17.56 -25.57
N SER A 475 -9.10 18.07 -25.91
CA SER A 475 -7.81 17.37 -25.72
C SER A 475 -7.15 17.64 -24.36
N ASN A 476 -7.70 18.53 -23.53
CA ASN A 476 -7.15 18.83 -22.22
C ASN A 476 -7.45 17.70 -21.22
N HIS A 477 -6.55 17.49 -20.27
CA HIS A 477 -6.75 16.53 -19.18
C HIS A 477 -7.67 17.08 -18.07
N ASP A 478 -7.59 18.38 -17.80
CA ASP A 478 -8.41 19.08 -16.81
C ASP A 478 -8.73 20.52 -17.25
N MET A 479 -9.73 21.13 -16.62
CA MET A 479 -10.04 22.55 -16.73
C MET A 479 -10.91 23.06 -15.58
N VAL A 480 -11.06 24.38 -15.48
CA VAL A 480 -12.09 24.99 -14.64
C VAL A 480 -13.47 24.67 -15.24
N VAL A 481 -14.41 24.23 -14.40
CA VAL A 481 -15.75 23.83 -14.84
C VAL A 481 -16.50 25.05 -15.41
N PRO A 482 -17.04 24.97 -16.65
CA PRO A 482 -17.94 25.96 -17.21
C PRO A 482 -19.21 26.22 -16.36
N GLU A 483 -19.70 27.46 -16.35
CA GLU A 483 -20.85 27.86 -15.52
C GLU A 483 -22.14 27.08 -15.85
N ASP A 484 -22.36 26.74 -17.11
CA ASP A 484 -23.52 25.97 -17.55
C ASP A 484 -23.50 24.52 -17.04
N LEU A 485 -22.31 23.91 -16.91
CA LEU A 485 -22.15 22.60 -16.27
C LEU A 485 -22.40 22.66 -14.76
N VAL A 486 -21.96 23.74 -14.08
CA VAL A 486 -22.27 23.96 -12.67
C VAL A 486 -23.78 24.10 -12.45
N ALA A 487 -24.47 24.84 -13.31
CA ALA A 487 -25.93 24.96 -13.26
C ALA A 487 -26.64 23.61 -13.50
N ALA A 488 -26.17 22.82 -14.45
CA ALA A 488 -26.69 21.48 -14.70
C ALA A 488 -26.49 20.53 -13.50
N LEU A 489 -25.32 20.59 -12.86
CA LEU A 489 -25.02 19.84 -11.64
C LEU A 489 -25.95 20.22 -10.49
N ALA A 490 -26.23 21.52 -10.32
CA ALA A 490 -27.17 22.01 -9.31
C ALA A 490 -28.61 21.52 -9.55
N SER A 491 -29.05 21.42 -10.81
CA SER A 491 -30.36 20.82 -11.11
C SER A 491 -30.41 19.34 -10.71
N LEU A 492 -29.41 18.57 -11.15
CA LEU A 492 -29.30 17.14 -10.84
C LEU A 492 -29.27 16.89 -9.32
N HIS A 493 -28.53 17.70 -8.56
CA HIS A 493 -28.43 17.57 -7.09
C HIS A 493 -29.80 17.67 -6.42
N ARG A 494 -30.58 18.68 -6.82
CA ARG A 494 -31.94 18.92 -6.32
C ARG A 494 -32.88 17.77 -6.68
N GLU A 495 -32.80 17.25 -7.89
CA GLU A 495 -33.63 16.11 -8.32
C GLU A 495 -33.29 14.83 -7.53
N ILE A 496 -32.00 14.53 -7.33
CA ILE A 496 -31.55 13.40 -6.49
C ILE A 496 -32.05 13.55 -5.05
N ARG A 497 -31.93 14.75 -4.44
CA ARG A 497 -32.40 15.02 -3.07
C ARG A 497 -33.91 14.81 -2.91
N LEU A 498 -34.70 15.01 -3.96
CA LEU A 498 -36.15 14.77 -3.94
C LEU A 498 -36.50 13.27 -3.97
N VAL A 499 -35.73 12.45 -4.69
CA VAL A 499 -36.01 11.02 -4.89
C VAL A 499 -35.46 10.15 -3.75
N LEU A 500 -34.39 10.59 -3.07
CA LEU A 500 -33.74 9.84 -1.98
C LEU A 500 -34.71 9.28 -0.90
N PRO A 501 -35.67 10.06 -0.36
CA PRO A 501 -36.62 9.54 0.63
C PRO A 501 -37.51 8.41 0.09
N GLU A 502 -37.94 8.50 -1.17
CA GLU A 502 -38.80 7.50 -1.82
C GLU A 502 -38.04 6.16 -2.00
N LEU A 503 -36.78 6.23 -2.44
CA LEU A 503 -35.92 5.05 -2.58
C LEU A 503 -35.64 4.37 -1.23
N SER A 504 -35.38 5.17 -0.20
CA SER A 504 -35.20 4.68 1.17
C SER A 504 -36.43 3.93 1.68
N GLN A 505 -37.62 4.49 1.44
CA GLN A 505 -38.88 3.86 1.81
C GLN A 505 -39.15 2.57 1.01
N ALA A 506 -38.88 2.57 -0.29
CA ALA A 506 -39.03 1.39 -1.16
C ALA A 506 -38.12 0.24 -0.72
N LEU A 507 -36.85 0.54 -0.38
CA LEU A 507 -35.90 -0.44 0.14
C LEU A 507 -36.43 -1.04 1.45
N LYS A 508 -36.88 -0.21 2.40
CA LYS A 508 -37.45 -0.69 3.68
C LYS A 508 -38.66 -1.60 3.47
N HIS A 509 -39.53 -1.30 2.51
CA HIS A 509 -40.69 -2.13 2.18
C HIS A 509 -40.28 -3.50 1.60
N SER A 510 -39.24 -3.54 0.75
CA SER A 510 -38.76 -4.79 0.14
C SER A 510 -38.18 -5.79 1.15
N LEU A 511 -37.76 -5.32 2.32
CA LEU A 511 -37.08 -6.09 3.36
C LEU A 511 -38.04 -6.68 4.42
N GLY A 512 -39.36 -6.48 4.29
CA GLY A 512 -40.37 -7.13 5.12
C GLY A 512 -40.18 -6.90 6.63
N THR A 513 -40.01 -7.98 7.41
CA THR A 513 -39.84 -7.94 8.88
C THR A 513 -38.54 -7.27 9.35
N CYS A 514 -37.55 -7.07 8.47
CA CYS A 514 -36.37 -6.25 8.77
C CYS A 514 -36.66 -4.74 8.75
N SER A 515 -37.91 -4.31 8.51
CA SER A 515 -38.35 -2.91 8.42
C SER A 515 -38.31 -2.11 9.73
N GLN A 516 -38.03 -2.73 10.88
CA GLN A 516 -37.93 -2.03 12.17
C GLN A 516 -36.68 -1.12 12.30
N LEU A 517 -35.80 -1.14 11.29
CA LEU A 517 -34.55 -0.37 11.27
C LEU A 517 -34.79 1.08 10.83
N GLN A 518 -34.26 2.04 11.60
CA GLN A 518 -34.28 3.45 11.17
C GLN A 518 -33.35 3.70 9.97
N ALA A 519 -32.21 2.99 9.90
CA ALA A 519 -31.23 3.08 8.82
C ALA A 519 -31.31 1.92 7.81
N ALA A 520 -30.85 2.16 6.57
CA ALA A 520 -30.78 1.11 5.54
C ALA A 520 -29.81 -0.01 5.95
N PRO A 521 -30.14 -1.29 5.72
CA PRO A 521 -29.29 -2.41 6.15
C PRO A 521 -27.90 -2.37 5.48
N PRO A 522 -26.86 -2.91 6.13
CA PRO A 522 -25.53 -3.04 5.52
C PRO A 522 -25.61 -3.92 4.27
N VAL A 523 -24.71 -3.69 3.31
CA VAL A 523 -24.65 -4.40 2.01
C VAL A 523 -25.81 -4.04 1.07
N LEU A 524 -27.06 -4.35 1.43
CA LEU A 524 -28.23 -4.11 0.56
C LEU A 524 -28.55 -2.61 0.40
N GLY A 525 -28.29 -1.79 1.43
CA GLY A 525 -28.45 -0.34 1.37
C GLY A 525 -27.25 0.41 0.81
N ALA A 526 -26.24 -0.28 0.26
CA ALA A 526 -24.98 0.34 -0.13
C ALA A 526 -25.16 1.38 -1.22
N ASP A 527 -25.95 1.10 -2.26
CA ASP A 527 -26.19 2.05 -3.35
C ASP A 527 -26.96 3.29 -2.90
N LEU A 528 -27.92 3.13 -1.98
CA LEU A 528 -28.62 4.27 -1.39
C LEU A 528 -27.66 5.17 -0.59
N ARG A 529 -26.80 4.58 0.26
CA ARG A 529 -25.75 5.33 0.99
C ARG A 529 -24.74 6.00 0.05
N ARG A 530 -24.39 5.34 -1.06
CA ARG A 530 -23.51 5.93 -2.09
C ARG A 530 -24.20 7.11 -2.77
N LEU A 531 -25.49 7.02 -3.04
CA LEU A 531 -26.26 8.11 -3.63
C LEU A 531 -26.36 9.30 -2.65
N GLU A 532 -26.63 9.05 -1.37
CA GLU A 532 -26.57 10.07 -0.31
C GLU A 532 -25.19 10.72 -0.24
N TYR A 533 -24.11 9.91 -0.23
CA TYR A 533 -22.74 10.40 -0.27
C TYR A 533 -22.49 11.27 -1.51
N TRP A 534 -22.91 10.86 -2.71
CA TRP A 534 -22.75 11.67 -3.91
C TRP A 534 -23.55 12.96 -3.86
N ALA A 535 -24.76 12.95 -3.28
CA ALA A 535 -25.53 14.17 -3.07
C ALA A 535 -24.80 15.14 -2.13
N ASP A 536 -24.15 14.65 -1.07
CA ASP A 536 -23.32 15.48 -0.19
C ASP A 536 -22.05 15.99 -0.91
N GLN A 537 -21.43 15.17 -1.76
CA GLN A 537 -20.29 15.60 -2.59
C GLN A 537 -20.70 16.71 -3.57
N MET A 538 -21.87 16.60 -4.20
CA MET A 538 -22.42 17.63 -5.09
C MET A 538 -22.64 18.95 -4.34
N GLU A 539 -23.20 18.89 -3.13
CA GLU A 539 -23.40 20.06 -2.28
C GLU A 539 -22.07 20.77 -1.98
N GLY A 540 -21.04 20.01 -1.60
CA GLY A 540 -19.70 20.55 -1.38
C GLY A 540 -19.05 21.14 -2.64
N ILE A 541 -19.31 20.57 -3.82
CA ILE A 541 -18.82 21.11 -5.11
C ILE A 541 -19.52 22.44 -5.45
N LEU A 542 -20.82 22.53 -5.16
CA LEU A 542 -21.66 23.69 -5.46
C LEU A 542 -21.48 24.84 -4.45
N ALA A 543 -20.95 24.56 -3.26
CA ALA A 543 -20.61 25.57 -2.27
C ALA A 543 -19.64 26.62 -2.85
N GLN A 544 -19.93 27.90 -2.67
CA GLN A 544 -19.07 28.99 -3.14
C GLN A 544 -18.03 29.35 -2.09
N ASP A 545 -16.77 29.42 -2.52
CA ASP A 545 -15.64 29.89 -1.73
C ASP A 545 -14.59 30.50 -2.67
N ASN A 546 -13.90 31.56 -2.20
CA ASN A 546 -12.90 32.32 -2.96
C ASN A 546 -11.51 31.67 -2.95
N THR A 547 -11.29 30.64 -2.13
CA THR A 547 -9.99 29.96 -2.00
C THR A 547 -9.93 28.62 -2.74
N SER A 548 -11.04 28.24 -3.38
CA SER A 548 -11.21 26.98 -4.09
C SER A 548 -11.65 27.16 -5.53
N VAL A 549 -11.35 26.15 -6.35
CA VAL A 549 -11.62 26.13 -7.78
C VAL A 549 -12.39 24.85 -8.11
N CYS A 550 -13.46 25.01 -8.88
CA CYS A 550 -14.22 23.88 -9.40
C CYS A 550 -13.53 23.36 -10.67
N LEU A 551 -13.09 22.11 -10.65
CA LEU A 551 -12.34 21.46 -11.73
C LEU A 551 -13.12 20.31 -12.35
N LEU A 552 -13.07 20.23 -13.68
CA LEU A 552 -13.48 19.10 -14.49
C LEU A 552 -12.21 18.36 -14.92
N GLU A 553 -12.14 17.07 -14.64
CA GLU A 553 -11.00 16.21 -14.96
C GLU A 553 -11.48 15.03 -15.81
N ARG A 554 -10.67 14.63 -16.80
CA ARG A 554 -10.86 13.37 -17.52
C ARG A 554 -10.48 12.21 -16.58
N GLY A 555 -11.44 11.33 -16.27
CA GLY A 555 -11.22 10.16 -15.42
C GLY A 555 -10.40 9.07 -16.12
N TYR A 556 -10.01 8.05 -15.36
CA TYR A 556 -9.38 6.84 -15.92
C TYR A 556 -10.40 6.02 -16.71
N GLY A 557 -10.19 5.89 -18.02
CA GLY A 557 -11.09 5.25 -18.98
C GLY A 557 -11.82 6.26 -19.88
N ASP A 558 -12.08 5.89 -21.13
CA ASP A 558 -12.47 6.82 -22.22
C ASP A 558 -13.81 7.56 -22.01
N ALA A 559 -14.65 7.13 -21.05
CA ALA A 559 -16.01 7.68 -20.82
C ALA A 559 -16.22 8.31 -19.43
N ARG A 560 -15.16 8.62 -18.67
CA ARG A 560 -15.30 9.14 -17.30
C ARG A 560 -15.04 10.64 -17.19
N GLY A 561 -16.02 11.39 -16.68
CA GLY A 561 -15.87 12.77 -16.23
C GLY A 561 -15.88 12.86 -14.72
N VAL A 562 -14.93 13.60 -14.13
CA VAL A 562 -14.87 13.85 -12.68
C VAL A 562 -14.98 15.33 -12.40
N ILE A 563 -15.91 15.71 -11.53
CA ILE A 563 -16.04 17.10 -11.06
C ILE A 563 -15.56 17.17 -9.62
N SER A 564 -14.75 18.17 -9.28
CA SER A 564 -14.28 18.37 -7.91
C SER A 564 -14.15 19.84 -7.58
N ARG A 565 -14.24 20.19 -6.30
CA ARG A 565 -13.90 21.54 -5.82
C ARG A 565 -12.67 21.45 -4.94
N LYS A 566 -11.57 22.06 -5.39
CA LYS A 566 -10.27 21.94 -4.73
C LYS A 566 -9.73 23.28 -4.27
N HIS A 567 -9.22 23.35 -3.04
CA HIS A 567 -8.50 24.54 -2.56
C HIS A 567 -7.19 24.68 -3.31
N VAL A 568 -6.81 25.91 -3.65
CA VAL A 568 -5.55 26.17 -4.36
C VAL A 568 -4.35 25.75 -3.50
N TRP A 569 -4.37 26.09 -2.20
CA TRP A 569 -3.31 25.77 -1.24
C TRP A 569 -3.85 24.87 -0.11
N PRO A 570 -3.91 23.56 -0.32
CA PRO A 570 -4.57 22.63 0.59
C PRO A 570 -3.89 22.51 1.96
N ALA A 571 -2.56 22.55 2.02
CA ALA A 571 -1.82 22.44 3.28
C ALA A 571 -2.09 23.62 4.22
N ILE A 572 -2.33 24.83 3.67
CA ILE A 572 -2.71 26.01 4.47
C ILE A 572 -4.05 25.76 5.16
N HIS A 573 -5.04 25.26 4.41
CA HIS A 573 -6.38 24.96 4.95
C HIS A 573 -6.36 23.79 5.93
N GLY A 574 -5.54 22.77 5.67
CA GLY A 574 -5.28 21.69 6.62
C GLY A 574 -4.72 22.22 7.94
N LYS A 575 -3.74 23.12 7.89
CA LYS A 575 -3.17 23.77 9.08
C LYS A 575 -4.21 24.59 9.82
N ILE A 576 -4.94 25.47 9.13
CA ILE A 576 -5.99 26.31 9.73
C ILE A 576 -7.00 25.42 10.46
N SER A 577 -7.46 24.34 9.83
CA SER A 577 -8.40 23.40 10.44
C SER A 577 -7.84 22.73 11.70
N LEU A 578 -6.55 22.39 11.73
CA LEU A 578 -5.90 21.88 12.95
C LEU A 578 -5.84 22.95 14.06
N VAL A 579 -5.49 24.20 13.71
CA VAL A 579 -5.38 25.29 14.69
C VAL A 579 -6.75 25.66 15.26
N GLU A 580 -7.77 25.79 14.42
CA GLU A 580 -9.15 26.02 14.84
C GLU A 580 -9.63 24.90 15.77
N ARG A 581 -9.15 23.68 15.55
CA ARG A 581 -9.56 22.53 16.34
C ARG A 581 -8.84 22.39 17.67
N PHE A 582 -7.53 22.54 17.68
CA PHE A 582 -6.69 22.20 18.84
C PHE A 582 -6.16 23.44 19.57
N GLY A 583 -6.35 24.64 19.02
CA GLY A 583 -5.83 25.89 19.56
C GLY A 583 -4.33 26.07 19.32
N ASN A 584 -3.50 25.08 19.68
CA ASN A 584 -2.06 25.11 19.44
C ASN A 584 -1.54 23.85 18.73
N VAL A 585 -0.77 24.03 17.65
CA VAL A 585 -0.30 22.94 16.78
C VAL A 585 1.20 23.00 16.55
N VAL A 586 1.91 21.91 16.82
CA VAL A 586 3.33 21.75 16.49
C VAL A 586 3.46 20.87 15.25
N LEU A 587 4.02 21.43 14.19
CA LEU A 587 4.19 20.80 12.88
C LEU A 587 5.68 20.45 12.71
N VAL A 588 6.01 19.17 12.71
CA VAL A 588 7.40 18.69 12.63
C VAL A 588 7.64 18.02 11.30
N SER A 589 8.70 18.39 10.58
CA SER A 589 9.17 17.66 9.39
C SER A 589 10.66 17.96 9.18
N PRO A 590 11.46 17.02 8.66
CA PRO A 590 12.81 17.32 8.22
C PRO A 590 12.75 18.35 7.10
N ASN A 591 13.81 19.14 6.96
CA ASN A 591 13.94 20.12 5.87
C ASN A 591 12.91 21.26 5.92
N ALA A 592 12.19 21.46 7.04
CA ALA A 592 11.28 22.59 7.21
C ALA A 592 11.99 23.94 6.99
N SER A 593 13.28 24.03 7.37
CA SER A 593 14.12 25.20 7.10
C SER A 593 14.29 25.42 5.60
N PHE A 594 14.56 24.37 4.82
CA PHE A 594 14.70 24.47 3.36
C PHE A 594 13.39 24.95 2.72
N VAL A 595 12.27 24.36 3.12
CA VAL A 595 10.91 24.73 2.66
C VAL A 595 10.64 26.21 2.93
N SER A 596 11.03 26.72 4.09
CA SER A 596 10.75 28.09 4.52
C SER A 596 11.43 29.18 3.67
N ARG A 597 12.41 28.82 2.82
CA ARG A 597 13.20 29.76 1.98
C ARG A 597 12.48 30.19 0.70
N PHE A 598 11.48 29.42 0.24
CA PHE A 598 10.80 29.65 -1.03
C PHE A 598 9.31 29.83 -0.80
N GLU A 599 8.72 30.88 -1.37
CA GLU A 599 7.30 31.21 -1.21
C GLU A 599 6.36 30.12 -1.76
N GLY A 600 6.70 29.50 -2.88
CA GLY A 600 5.95 28.39 -3.45
C GLY A 600 5.99 27.14 -2.57
N LEU A 601 7.16 26.78 -2.05
CA LEU A 601 7.26 25.66 -1.09
C LEU A 601 6.53 26.00 0.22
N ARG A 602 6.70 27.21 0.74
CA ARG A 602 5.94 27.69 1.91
C ARG A 602 4.45 27.43 1.76
N ARG A 603 3.83 27.86 0.66
CA ARG A 603 2.39 27.66 0.45
C ARG A 603 2.00 26.21 0.19
N LEU A 604 2.83 25.44 -0.53
CA LEU A 604 2.60 24.01 -0.75
C LEU A 604 2.58 23.21 0.56
N TYR A 605 3.34 23.65 1.56
CA TYR A 605 3.52 22.98 2.85
C TYR A 605 2.81 23.70 4.02
N GLY A 606 1.94 24.68 3.73
CA GLY A 606 1.03 25.26 4.71
C GLY A 606 1.54 26.50 5.46
N PHE A 607 2.71 27.03 5.11
CA PHE A 607 3.22 28.28 5.67
C PHE A 607 2.46 29.49 5.11
N GLU A 608 2.18 30.44 5.99
CA GLU A 608 1.61 31.74 5.67
C GLU A 608 2.67 32.86 5.85
N PRO A 609 2.41 34.09 5.34
CA PRO A 609 3.29 35.23 5.58
C PRO A 609 3.49 35.50 7.07
N GLY A 610 4.75 35.55 7.50
CA GLY A 610 5.12 35.75 8.92
C GLY A 610 5.47 34.47 9.67
N ASP A 611 5.09 33.30 9.16
CA ASP A 611 5.45 32.02 9.78
C ASP A 611 6.97 31.81 9.77
N ARG A 612 7.50 31.39 10.90
CA ARG A 612 8.93 31.08 11.11
C ARG A 612 9.10 29.63 11.51
N VAL A 613 10.24 29.07 11.13
CA VAL A 613 10.67 27.75 11.58
C VAL A 613 11.39 27.90 12.92
N HIS A 614 11.02 27.08 13.88
CA HIS A 614 11.75 26.90 15.12
C HIS A 614 12.83 25.85 14.88
N HIS A 615 14.08 26.26 15.09
CA HIS A 615 15.22 25.36 14.99
C HIS A 615 15.48 24.75 16.36
N VAL A 616 15.49 23.42 16.40
CA VAL A 616 15.91 22.65 17.57
C VAL A 616 17.30 22.13 17.26
N ASP A 617 18.27 22.43 18.13
CA ASP A 617 19.61 21.87 18.00
C ASP A 617 19.52 20.35 18.13
N HIS A 618 19.84 19.65 17.05
CA HIS A 618 20.03 18.20 17.07
C HIS A 618 21.51 17.92 16.74
N PRO A 619 22.14 16.90 17.35
CA PRO A 619 23.44 16.43 16.91
C PRO A 619 23.31 15.85 15.50
N VAL A 620 23.34 16.70 14.48
CA VAL A 620 23.53 16.29 13.10
C VAL A 620 25.03 16.26 12.89
N THR A 621 25.55 15.05 12.72
CA THR A 621 26.91 14.79 12.25
C THR A 621 27.19 15.66 11.03
N HIS A 622 28.04 16.66 11.20
CA HIS A 622 28.62 17.39 10.08
C HIS A 622 29.25 16.38 9.12
N ALA A 623 28.89 16.44 7.83
CA ALA A 623 29.55 15.65 6.80
C ALA A 623 31.07 15.89 6.90
N GLN A 624 31.82 14.84 7.24
CA GLN A 624 33.27 14.91 7.18
C GLN A 624 33.68 15.11 5.72
N ALA A 625 34.72 15.92 5.48
CA ALA A 625 35.22 16.13 4.13
C ALA A 625 35.63 14.77 3.51
N GLY A 626 34.98 14.37 2.41
CA GLY A 626 35.21 13.08 1.73
C GLY A 626 34.19 11.98 2.02
N THR A 627 33.16 12.25 2.82
CA THR A 627 32.01 11.36 3.04
C THR A 627 30.72 12.01 2.58
N GLY A 628 29.82 11.26 1.93
CA GLY A 628 28.51 11.79 1.51
C GLY A 628 28.11 11.46 0.06
N PRO A 629 27.09 12.15 -0.47
CA PRO A 629 26.72 12.04 -1.87
C PRO A 629 27.67 12.76 -2.81
N LEU A 630 27.96 12.16 -3.97
CA LEU A 630 28.64 12.79 -5.10
C LEU A 630 27.66 12.98 -6.26
N LEU A 631 27.45 14.23 -6.69
CA LEU A 631 26.66 14.57 -7.86
C LEU A 631 27.54 14.60 -9.12
N VAL A 632 27.18 13.79 -10.11
CA VAL A 632 27.92 13.68 -11.37
C VAL A 632 27.01 14.08 -12.53
N SER A 633 27.18 15.30 -13.03
CA SER A 633 26.48 15.77 -14.23
C SER A 633 27.25 15.36 -15.48
N ILE A 634 26.61 14.55 -16.34
CA ILE A 634 27.25 14.06 -17.56
C ILE A 634 27.14 15.11 -18.67
N ASP A 635 28.28 15.65 -19.09
CA ASP A 635 28.35 16.61 -20.20
C ASP A 635 28.17 15.89 -21.54
N LYS A 636 27.13 16.28 -22.27
CA LYS A 636 26.73 15.73 -23.57
C LYS A 636 27.12 16.65 -24.74
N GLY A 637 27.70 17.83 -24.47
CA GLY A 637 28.21 18.78 -25.47
C GLY A 637 27.17 19.49 -26.34
N HIS A 638 25.91 19.07 -26.38
CA HIS A 638 24.83 19.68 -27.18
C HIS A 638 23.41 19.35 -26.66
N ARG A 639 22.38 20.00 -27.23
CA ARG A 639 20.95 19.71 -26.94
C ARG A 639 20.47 18.50 -27.72
N LEU A 640 19.67 17.67 -27.07
CA LEU A 640 19.18 16.39 -27.60
C LEU A 640 17.66 16.39 -27.70
N SER A 641 17.14 15.75 -28.74
CA SER A 641 15.74 15.34 -28.83
C SER A 641 15.40 14.28 -27.77
N TYR A 642 14.11 13.97 -27.60
CA TYR A 642 13.68 12.95 -26.65
C TYR A 642 14.24 11.57 -26.99
N SER A 643 14.23 11.18 -28.27
CA SER A 643 14.76 9.88 -28.73
C SER A 643 16.26 9.79 -28.54
N GLU A 644 17.02 10.83 -28.91
CA GLU A 644 18.48 10.87 -28.70
C GLU A 644 18.84 10.83 -27.21
N HIS A 645 18.04 11.49 -26.36
CA HIS A 645 18.24 11.46 -24.91
C HIS A 645 17.99 10.06 -24.32
N LEU A 646 16.93 9.38 -24.77
CA LEU A 646 16.63 8.01 -24.36
C LEU A 646 17.75 7.06 -24.79
N GLU A 647 18.20 7.16 -26.05
CA GLU A 647 19.27 6.33 -26.60
C GLU A 647 20.56 6.47 -25.80
N LEU A 648 20.99 7.71 -25.56
CA LEU A 648 22.16 8.02 -24.75
C LEU A 648 22.03 7.57 -23.30
N THR A 649 20.83 7.65 -22.72
CA THR A 649 20.57 7.14 -21.37
C THR A 649 20.73 5.62 -21.33
N GLY A 650 20.21 4.92 -22.34
CA GLY A 650 20.38 3.49 -22.49
C GLY A 650 21.86 3.09 -22.57
N ASP A 651 22.63 3.76 -23.43
CA ASP A 651 24.06 3.50 -23.58
C ASP A 651 24.87 3.83 -22.32
N PHE A 652 24.51 4.92 -21.63
CA PHE A 652 25.10 5.27 -20.34
C PHE A 652 24.88 4.17 -19.30
N ILE A 653 23.63 3.71 -19.15
CA ILE A 653 23.27 2.67 -18.19
C ILE A 653 23.98 1.35 -18.53
N LYS A 654 24.05 0.97 -19.82
CA LYS A 654 24.80 -0.21 -20.27
C LYS A 654 26.26 -0.16 -19.83
N GLN A 655 26.94 0.96 -20.07
CA GLN A 655 28.35 1.12 -19.68
C GLN A 655 28.54 1.16 -18.16
N LEU A 656 27.64 1.84 -17.44
CA LEU A 656 27.70 1.93 -15.99
C LEU A 656 27.50 0.55 -15.34
N ALA A 657 26.48 -0.19 -15.79
CA ALA A 657 26.14 -1.52 -15.26
C ALA A 657 27.26 -2.55 -15.50
N LEU A 658 27.95 -2.49 -16.64
CA LEU A 658 29.12 -3.34 -16.91
C LEU A 658 30.37 -2.95 -16.11
N ALA A 659 30.46 -1.71 -15.62
CA ALA A 659 31.64 -1.19 -14.92
C ALA A 659 31.60 -1.41 -13.40
N THR A 660 30.48 -1.89 -12.85
CA THR A 660 30.25 -2.00 -11.41
C THR A 660 29.54 -3.30 -11.04
N SER A 661 29.78 -3.79 -9.83
CA SER A 661 28.98 -4.85 -9.21
C SER A 661 27.89 -4.31 -8.30
N GLU A 662 27.87 -2.99 -8.08
CA GLU A 662 26.85 -2.30 -7.28
C GLU A 662 25.51 -2.29 -8.02
N ASN A 663 24.42 -2.49 -7.29
CA ASN A 663 23.08 -2.40 -7.85
C ASN A 663 22.72 -0.94 -8.15
N ILE A 664 22.00 -0.74 -9.25
CA ILE A 664 21.69 0.59 -9.79
C ILE A 664 20.19 0.85 -9.64
N LEU A 665 19.84 2.01 -9.11
CA LEU A 665 18.47 2.51 -9.13
C LEU A 665 18.37 3.71 -10.08
N CYS A 666 17.54 3.58 -11.12
CA CYS A 666 17.27 4.64 -12.08
C CYS A 666 15.89 5.25 -11.83
N LEU A 667 15.85 6.49 -11.33
CA LEU A 667 14.62 7.21 -11.03
C LEU A 667 14.14 7.98 -12.27
N CYS A 668 13.21 7.37 -12.98
CA CYS A 668 12.68 7.82 -14.25
C CYS A 668 11.51 8.81 -14.08
N PRO A 669 11.28 9.71 -15.07
CA PRO A 669 10.22 10.73 -14.97
C PRO A 669 8.80 10.20 -15.15
N SER A 670 8.60 9.07 -15.83
CA SER A 670 7.28 8.51 -16.08
C SER A 670 7.34 6.99 -16.34
N TYR A 671 6.21 6.31 -16.17
CA TYR A 671 6.06 4.90 -16.56
C TYR A 671 6.29 4.66 -18.06
N SER A 672 5.91 5.61 -18.91
CA SER A 672 6.19 5.53 -20.35
C SER A 672 7.69 5.59 -20.65
N TYR A 673 8.45 6.41 -19.91
CA TYR A 673 9.91 6.46 -20.01
C TYR A 673 10.53 5.15 -19.54
N ILE A 674 10.08 4.61 -18.40
CA ILE A 674 10.52 3.31 -17.87
C ILE A 674 10.34 2.21 -18.91
N ARG A 675 9.13 2.07 -19.48
CA ARG A 675 8.82 1.05 -20.49
C ARG A 675 9.71 1.18 -21.73
N SER A 676 9.94 2.41 -22.19
CA SER A 676 10.76 2.66 -23.37
C SER A 676 12.25 2.34 -23.11
N LEU A 677 12.75 2.73 -21.94
CA LEU A 677 14.13 2.48 -21.54
C LEU A 677 14.38 0.98 -21.31
N ALA A 678 13.49 0.30 -20.60
CA ALA A 678 13.57 -1.15 -20.37
C ALA A 678 13.67 -1.92 -21.69
N GLY A 679 12.80 -1.60 -22.66
CA GLY A 679 12.82 -2.22 -23.98
C GLY A 679 14.13 -2.04 -24.75
N GLN A 680 14.93 -1.00 -24.46
CA GLN A 680 16.21 -0.74 -25.13
C GLN A 680 17.41 -1.44 -24.44
N ILE A 681 17.31 -1.73 -23.14
CA ILE A 681 18.46 -2.17 -22.33
C ILE A 681 18.34 -3.60 -21.81
N SER A 682 17.13 -4.14 -21.61
CA SER A 682 16.91 -5.43 -20.93
C SER A 682 17.64 -6.58 -21.61
N GLU A 683 17.46 -6.80 -22.91
CA GLU A 683 18.10 -7.90 -23.64
C GLU A 683 19.63 -7.87 -23.55
N PHE A 684 20.21 -6.68 -23.70
CA PHE A 684 21.67 -6.49 -23.61
C PHE A 684 22.19 -6.72 -22.18
N LEU A 685 21.50 -6.23 -21.16
CA LEU A 685 21.93 -6.40 -19.78
C LEU A 685 21.75 -7.84 -19.29
N GLU A 686 20.63 -8.48 -19.64
CA GLU A 686 20.35 -9.86 -19.27
C GLU A 686 21.35 -10.84 -19.93
N SER A 687 21.74 -10.61 -21.19
CA SER A 687 22.81 -11.39 -21.84
C SER A 687 24.18 -11.21 -21.17
N ASN A 688 24.37 -10.15 -20.39
CA ASN A 688 25.56 -9.91 -19.57
C ASN A 688 25.33 -10.24 -18.08
N GLN A 689 24.33 -11.06 -17.76
CA GLN A 689 24.01 -11.51 -16.39
C GLN A 689 23.59 -10.37 -15.43
N ILE A 690 22.96 -9.32 -15.96
CA ILE A 690 22.42 -8.21 -15.18
C ILE A 690 20.90 -8.19 -15.35
N ALA A 691 20.15 -8.42 -14.26
CA ALA A 691 18.69 -8.41 -14.31
C ALA A 691 18.14 -6.97 -14.31
N VAL A 692 17.09 -6.73 -15.09
CA VAL A 692 16.46 -5.41 -15.19
C VAL A 692 15.01 -5.48 -14.72
N PHE A 693 14.69 -4.91 -13.57
CA PHE A 693 13.31 -4.84 -13.07
C PHE A 693 12.74 -3.44 -13.27
N ALA A 694 11.55 -3.35 -13.88
CA ALA A 694 10.95 -2.10 -14.30
C ALA A 694 9.55 -1.90 -13.68
N GLN A 695 9.40 -0.83 -12.90
CA GLN A 695 8.13 -0.46 -12.28
C GLN A 695 7.06 -0.13 -13.35
N GLY A 696 5.86 -0.70 -13.21
CA GLY A 696 4.77 -0.59 -14.19
C GLY A 696 4.92 -1.51 -15.40
N VAL A 697 5.96 -2.35 -15.44
CA VAL A 697 6.15 -3.44 -16.40
C VAL A 697 6.21 -4.78 -15.66
N ASP A 698 7.14 -4.93 -14.72
CA ASP A 698 7.37 -6.16 -13.95
C ASP A 698 6.64 -6.17 -12.59
N GLY A 699 6.01 -5.06 -12.21
CA GLY A 699 5.31 -4.95 -10.93
C GLY A 699 5.11 -3.51 -10.46
N GLY A 700 4.58 -3.37 -9.24
CA GLY A 700 4.44 -2.08 -8.54
C GLY A 700 5.74 -1.61 -7.90
N ALA A 701 5.66 -0.84 -6.80
CA ALA A 701 6.86 -0.35 -6.08
C ALA A 701 7.74 -1.46 -5.50
N ARG A 702 7.20 -2.68 -5.29
CA ARG A 702 7.96 -3.82 -4.76
C ARG A 702 9.07 -4.35 -5.68
N VAL A 703 9.14 -3.90 -6.94
CA VAL A 703 10.31 -4.22 -7.79
C VAL A 703 11.63 -3.71 -7.19
N LEU A 704 11.58 -2.79 -6.21
CA LEU A 704 12.74 -2.35 -5.45
C LEU A 704 13.32 -3.44 -4.54
N GLU A 705 12.55 -4.46 -4.14
CA GLU A 705 13.04 -5.57 -3.31
C GLU A 705 14.20 -6.32 -3.99
N HIS A 706 14.20 -6.38 -5.33
CA HIS A 706 15.27 -6.98 -6.13
C HIS A 706 16.59 -6.21 -6.08
N LEU A 707 16.65 -5.01 -5.48
CA LEU A 707 17.93 -4.34 -5.19
C LEU A 707 18.80 -5.13 -4.21
N GLY A 708 18.26 -6.15 -3.53
CA GLY A 708 19.05 -7.11 -2.77
C GLY A 708 19.80 -8.14 -3.62
N GLU A 709 19.38 -8.37 -4.86
CA GLU A 709 20.00 -9.37 -5.74
C GLU A 709 21.25 -8.80 -6.42
N PRO A 710 22.36 -9.55 -6.51
CA PRO A 710 23.57 -9.06 -7.16
C PRO A 710 23.37 -8.88 -8.67
N GLY A 711 23.97 -7.83 -9.23
CA GLY A 711 23.91 -7.54 -10.66
C GLY A 711 22.49 -7.18 -11.09
N THR A 712 21.90 -6.19 -10.41
CA THR A 712 20.53 -5.77 -10.64
C THR A 712 20.43 -4.27 -10.96
N LEU A 713 19.62 -3.96 -11.96
CA LEU A 713 19.17 -2.62 -12.30
C LEU A 713 17.66 -2.53 -12.04
N VAL A 714 17.25 -1.58 -11.21
CA VAL A 714 15.84 -1.25 -11.01
C VAL A 714 15.51 0.07 -11.68
N LEU A 715 14.49 0.08 -12.54
CA LEU A 715 13.89 1.28 -13.12
C LEU A 715 12.61 1.60 -12.35
N ALA A 716 12.60 2.71 -11.60
CA ALA A 716 11.45 3.14 -10.82
C ALA A 716 11.05 4.58 -11.15
N ARG A 717 9.81 4.95 -10.87
CA ARG A 717 9.37 6.34 -11.04
C ARG A 717 9.97 7.20 -9.93
N PHE A 718 10.41 8.40 -10.25
CA PHE A 718 10.82 9.37 -9.24
C PHE A 718 9.66 9.66 -8.25
N GLY A 719 10.00 9.79 -6.97
CA GLY A 719 9.02 9.90 -5.88
C GLY A 719 8.60 8.54 -5.28
N VAL A 720 9.23 7.43 -5.69
CA VAL A 720 9.06 6.13 -5.02
C VAL A 720 9.68 6.15 -3.62
N ASP A 721 9.01 5.56 -2.63
CA ASP A 721 9.59 5.34 -1.32
C ASP A 721 10.66 4.25 -1.40
N ILE A 722 11.94 4.63 -1.26
CA ILE A 722 13.05 3.68 -1.38
C ILE A 722 13.21 2.89 -0.07
N LEU A 723 13.21 3.58 1.08
CA LEU A 723 13.46 2.98 2.38
C LEU A 723 12.37 1.98 2.78
N GLY A 724 11.11 2.26 2.44
CA GLY A 724 9.99 1.38 2.78
C GLY A 724 9.82 0.16 1.88
N ASN A 725 10.50 0.09 0.73
CA ASN A 725 10.29 -0.96 -0.28
C ASN A 725 11.54 -1.83 -0.55
N THR A 726 12.65 -1.64 0.16
CA THR A 726 13.83 -2.54 0.05
C THR A 726 14.59 -2.61 1.37
N GLN A 727 15.17 -3.78 1.65
CA GLN A 727 16.10 -3.98 2.76
C GLN A 727 17.54 -3.59 2.39
N VAL A 728 17.89 -3.66 1.09
CA VAL A 728 19.22 -3.32 0.57
C VAL A 728 19.12 -2.04 -0.22
N LEU A 729 19.84 -1.01 0.22
CA LEU A 729 19.77 0.34 -0.35
C LEU A 729 20.80 0.55 -1.45
N PRO A 730 20.43 1.22 -2.55
CA PRO A 730 21.32 1.44 -3.67
C PRO A 730 22.38 2.50 -3.35
N ARG A 731 23.61 2.26 -3.80
CA ARG A 731 24.71 3.24 -3.71
C ARG A 731 24.85 4.09 -4.97
N ILE A 732 24.19 3.68 -6.06
CA ILE A 732 24.20 4.36 -7.34
C ILE A 732 22.78 4.75 -7.73
N LEU A 733 22.55 6.06 -7.85
CA LEU A 733 21.33 6.62 -8.41
C LEU A 733 21.59 7.20 -9.79
N VAL A 734 20.64 6.99 -10.71
CA VAL A 734 20.63 7.63 -12.03
C VAL A 734 19.34 8.42 -12.19
N ILE A 735 19.46 9.71 -12.49
CA ILE A 735 18.35 10.61 -12.84
C ILE A 735 18.48 10.95 -14.33
N PRO A 736 17.75 10.27 -15.23
CA PRO A 736 17.84 10.53 -16.66
C PRO A 736 17.44 11.95 -17.03
N ARG A 737 16.35 12.43 -16.42
CA ARG A 737 15.75 13.72 -16.69
C ARG A 737 15.03 14.23 -15.45
N ILE A 738 15.02 15.54 -15.23
CA ILE A 738 14.32 16.12 -14.07
C ILE A 738 12.80 15.93 -14.22
N PRO A 739 12.15 15.25 -13.26
CA PRO A 739 10.74 14.86 -13.36
C PRO A 739 9.81 15.95 -12.83
N PHE A 740 9.34 16.82 -13.72
CA PHE A 740 8.28 17.78 -13.37
C PHE A 740 6.90 17.15 -13.45
N LEU A 741 5.96 17.66 -12.65
CA LEU A 741 4.55 17.34 -12.83
C LEU A 741 4.11 17.72 -14.26
N PRO A 742 3.31 16.89 -14.93
CA PRO A 742 2.65 17.28 -16.16
C PRO A 742 1.85 18.58 -15.97
N PRO A 743 1.77 19.44 -17.00
CA PRO A 743 0.94 20.64 -16.95
C PRO A 743 -0.49 20.28 -16.56
N ASN A 744 -1.02 20.98 -15.57
CA ASN A 744 -2.39 20.83 -15.08
C ASN A 744 -2.91 22.18 -14.58
N THR A 745 -4.23 22.33 -14.60
CA THR A 745 -4.90 23.59 -14.32
C THR A 745 -4.55 24.13 -12.92
N MET A 746 -4.47 23.25 -11.91
CA MET A 746 -4.15 23.66 -10.55
C MET A 746 -2.71 24.17 -10.42
N ALA A 747 -1.74 23.49 -11.04
CA ALA A 747 -0.36 23.95 -11.08
C ALA A 747 -0.22 25.29 -11.78
N ASP A 748 -0.95 25.52 -12.88
CA ASP A 748 -0.94 26.80 -13.59
C ASP A 748 -1.50 27.94 -12.73
N ILE A 749 -2.57 27.71 -11.98
CA ILE A 749 -3.14 28.69 -11.05
C ILE A 749 -2.12 29.03 -9.96
N ARG A 750 -1.53 28.02 -9.31
CA ARG A 750 -0.47 28.19 -8.30
C ARG A 750 0.72 28.98 -8.86
N GLN A 751 1.19 28.67 -10.07
CA GLN A 751 2.30 29.38 -10.71
C GLN A 751 1.97 30.85 -10.98
N ARG A 752 0.75 31.17 -11.42
CA ARG A 752 0.31 32.56 -11.65
C ARG A 752 0.24 33.35 -10.35
N GLU A 753 -0.27 32.77 -9.28
CA GLU A 753 -0.31 33.41 -7.96
C GLU A 753 1.09 33.73 -7.45
N ILE A 754 2.03 32.79 -7.52
CA ILE A 754 3.43 33.04 -7.12
C ILE A 754 4.09 34.09 -8.02
N SER A 755 3.81 34.06 -9.32
CA SER A 755 4.35 35.05 -10.26
C SER A 755 3.84 36.46 -9.97
N SER A 756 2.61 36.61 -9.44
CA SER A 756 2.06 37.90 -9.02
C SER A 756 2.83 38.54 -7.86
N LEU A 757 3.60 37.74 -7.10
CA LEU A 757 4.47 38.19 -6.02
C LEU A 757 5.88 38.58 -6.49
N GLY A 758 6.12 38.63 -7.80
CA GLY A 758 7.44 38.96 -8.38
C GLY A 758 8.45 37.82 -8.31
N LYS A 759 7.97 36.58 -8.14
CA LYS A 759 8.79 35.35 -8.08
C LYS A 759 8.66 34.54 -9.37
N SER A 760 9.55 33.56 -9.56
CA SER A 760 9.45 32.62 -10.68
C SER A 760 8.48 31.49 -10.33
N GLY A 761 7.22 31.61 -10.77
CA GLY A 761 6.18 30.61 -10.47
C GLY A 761 6.57 29.19 -10.86
N PHE A 762 7.14 29.00 -12.06
CA PHE A 762 7.60 27.69 -12.52
C PHE A 762 8.70 27.11 -11.62
N VAL A 763 9.70 27.92 -11.22
CA VAL A 763 10.79 27.43 -10.37
C VAL A 763 10.26 27.03 -9.00
N GLU A 764 9.46 27.88 -8.37
CA GLU A 764 9.01 27.63 -7.00
C GLU A 764 7.98 26.49 -6.90
N ILE A 765 7.11 26.31 -7.91
CA ILE A 765 6.04 25.29 -7.89
C ILE A 765 6.42 23.99 -8.58
N SER A 766 7.33 24.00 -9.56
CA SER A 766 7.70 22.79 -10.31
C SER A 766 9.13 22.33 -10.02
N VAL A 767 10.08 23.24 -9.81
CA VAL A 767 11.51 22.90 -9.70
C VAL A 767 11.91 22.61 -8.25
N MET A 768 11.55 23.50 -7.33
CA MET A 768 11.94 23.37 -5.91
C MET A 768 11.40 22.11 -5.21
N PRO A 769 10.17 21.61 -5.50
CA PRO A 769 9.73 20.34 -4.94
C PRO A 769 10.61 19.15 -5.36
N VAL A 770 11.11 19.15 -6.60
CA VAL A 770 12.00 18.08 -7.10
C VAL A 770 13.38 18.18 -6.44
N VAL A 771 13.89 19.40 -6.22
CA VAL A 771 15.12 19.62 -5.46
C VAL A 771 14.98 19.07 -4.04
N LEU A 772 13.89 19.40 -3.35
CA LEU A 772 13.62 18.95 -1.99
C LEU A 772 13.59 17.41 -1.91
N ALA A 773 12.86 16.75 -2.83
CA ALA A 773 12.80 15.29 -2.89
C ALA A 773 14.17 14.65 -3.18
N LEU A 774 14.96 15.22 -4.10
CA LEU A 774 16.29 14.70 -4.42
C LEU A 774 17.26 14.86 -3.24
N ARG A 775 17.21 15.99 -2.52
CA ARG A 775 18.01 16.18 -1.29
C ARG A 775 17.64 15.14 -0.24
N ALA A 776 16.34 14.91 -0.01
CA ALA A 776 15.87 13.89 0.92
C ALA A 776 16.42 12.49 0.57
N TYR A 777 16.30 12.05 -0.69
CA TYR A 777 16.88 10.77 -1.13
C TYR A 777 18.38 10.68 -0.87
N MET A 778 19.13 11.74 -1.17
CA MET A 778 20.58 11.76 -1.00
C MET A 778 20.97 11.68 0.48
N GLU A 779 20.28 12.42 1.34
CA GLU A 779 20.53 12.44 2.78
C GLU A 779 20.20 11.10 3.41
N ASP A 780 19.03 10.54 3.11
CA ASP A 780 18.57 9.27 3.67
C ASP A 780 19.45 8.09 3.24
N LEU A 781 19.77 7.99 1.95
CA LEU A 781 20.66 6.94 1.45
C LEU A 781 22.08 7.12 2.00
N SER A 782 22.60 8.35 2.03
CA SER A 782 23.96 8.56 2.50
C SER A 782 24.10 8.30 4.01
N ARG A 783 23.06 8.59 4.80
CA ARG A 783 22.99 8.22 6.22
C ARG A 783 23.02 6.70 6.41
N ALA A 784 22.34 5.96 5.53
CA ALA A 784 22.20 4.51 5.66
C ALA A 784 23.39 3.71 5.10
N VAL A 785 23.94 4.09 3.94
CA VAL A 785 25.00 3.32 3.22
C VAL A 785 26.31 4.08 3.01
N GLY A 786 26.44 5.29 3.57
CA GLY A 786 27.65 6.10 3.48
C GLY A 786 27.80 6.79 2.12
N ASN A 787 28.89 6.50 1.40
CA ASN A 787 29.16 7.15 0.12
C ASN A 787 28.27 6.61 -1.00
N ILE A 788 27.55 7.53 -1.64
CA ILE A 788 26.68 7.27 -2.79
C ILE A 788 27.08 8.15 -3.98
N ALA A 789 26.74 7.73 -5.19
CA ALA A 789 26.89 8.51 -6.41
C ALA A 789 25.53 8.74 -7.08
N VAL A 790 25.27 9.98 -7.48
CA VAL A 790 24.04 10.40 -8.16
C VAL A 790 24.39 10.97 -9.52
N PHE A 791 24.03 10.26 -10.58
CA PHE A 791 24.25 10.69 -11.95
C PHE A 791 23.07 11.50 -12.47
N LEU A 792 23.36 12.71 -12.97
CA LEU A 792 22.39 13.59 -13.60
C LEU A 792 22.65 13.63 -15.10
N LEU A 793 21.66 13.17 -15.90
CA LEU A 793 21.79 13.08 -17.36
C LEU A 793 20.98 14.15 -18.11
N ASP A 794 20.41 15.12 -17.39
CA ASP A 794 19.63 16.23 -17.99
C ASP A 794 20.57 17.35 -18.45
N PRO A 795 20.67 17.63 -19.77
CA PRO A 795 21.57 18.67 -20.29
C PRO A 795 21.27 20.07 -19.75
N LYS A 796 20.05 20.33 -19.26
CA LYS A 796 19.68 21.65 -18.71
C LYS A 796 20.39 21.99 -17.41
N LEU A 797 21.02 20.99 -16.76
CA LEU A 797 21.76 21.16 -15.51
C LEU A 797 23.25 21.48 -15.73
N LEU A 798 23.72 21.48 -16.98
CA LEU A 798 25.12 21.73 -17.30
C LEU A 798 25.50 23.21 -17.07
N PRO A 799 26.77 23.50 -16.71
CA PRO A 799 27.24 24.86 -16.52
C PRO A 799 27.02 25.74 -17.75
N GLY A 800 26.71 27.01 -17.54
CA GLY A 800 26.48 27.98 -18.62
C GLY A 800 25.08 27.96 -19.24
N GLN A 801 24.21 27.01 -18.85
CA GLN A 801 22.78 27.09 -19.17
C GLN A 801 22.09 28.15 -18.29
N SER A 802 21.23 28.98 -18.88
CA SER A 802 20.42 29.98 -18.16
C SER A 802 19.02 29.43 -17.81
N GLY A 803 18.39 30.03 -16.81
CA GLY A 803 17.04 29.66 -16.34
C GLY A 803 17.07 28.62 -15.22
N TRP A 804 16.01 27.81 -15.13
CA TRP A 804 15.73 26.98 -13.96
C TRP A 804 16.83 25.97 -13.61
N GLY A 805 17.61 25.49 -14.59
CA GLY A 805 18.67 24.50 -14.33
C GLY A 805 19.80 25.06 -13.46
N SER A 806 20.14 26.34 -13.65
CA SER A 806 21.10 27.04 -12.79
C SER A 806 20.57 27.22 -11.38
N GLU A 807 19.28 27.56 -11.24
CA GLU A 807 18.60 27.72 -9.94
C GLU A 807 18.46 26.37 -9.20
N PHE A 808 18.26 25.28 -9.94
CA PHE A 808 18.26 23.91 -9.42
C PHE A 808 19.63 23.53 -8.86
N MET A 809 20.69 23.67 -9.65
CA MET A 809 22.04 23.28 -9.24
C MET A 809 22.59 24.14 -8.09
N ALA A 810 22.16 25.40 -7.98
CA ALA A 810 22.53 26.28 -6.86
C ALA A 810 22.08 25.73 -5.48
N GLN A 811 21.07 24.85 -5.44
CA GLN A 811 20.59 24.25 -4.19
C GLN A 811 21.44 23.08 -3.69
N PHE A 812 22.47 22.69 -4.43
CA PHE A 812 23.41 21.61 -4.09
C PHE A 812 24.85 22.11 -3.94
N HIS A 813 25.05 23.40 -3.62
CA HIS A 813 26.38 24.00 -3.45
C HIS A 813 27.18 23.41 -2.28
N ASP A 814 26.48 22.80 -1.33
CA ASP A 814 26.99 22.10 -0.16
C ASP A 814 27.30 20.62 -0.45
N VAL A 815 26.98 20.13 -1.65
CA VAL A 815 27.24 18.75 -2.08
C VAL A 815 28.43 18.69 -3.03
N ALA A 816 29.29 17.69 -2.85
CA ALA A 816 30.37 17.41 -3.79
C ALA A 816 29.78 17.17 -5.19
N SER A 817 30.18 17.98 -6.16
CA SER A 817 29.64 17.92 -7.52
C SER A 817 30.74 18.04 -8.58
N MET A 818 30.52 17.39 -9.71
CA MET A 818 31.41 17.44 -10.87
C MET A 818 30.63 17.38 -12.17
N VAL A 819 31.20 17.99 -13.20
CA VAL A 819 30.71 17.93 -14.57
C VAL A 819 31.80 17.32 -15.42
N CYS A 820 31.49 16.21 -16.10
CA CYS A 820 32.49 15.47 -16.84
C CYS A 820 31.88 14.63 -17.97
N PRO A 821 32.70 14.21 -18.95
CA PRO A 821 32.31 13.18 -19.90
C PRO A 821 32.00 11.85 -19.22
N GLN A 822 31.15 11.05 -19.86
CA GLN A 822 30.64 9.77 -19.35
C GLN A 822 31.70 8.85 -18.73
N GLN A 823 32.80 8.56 -19.43
CA GLN A 823 33.80 7.60 -18.95
C GLN A 823 34.52 8.07 -17.68
N ILE A 824 34.79 9.39 -17.59
CA ILE A 824 35.44 10.00 -16.43
C ILE A 824 34.49 9.98 -15.24
N GLY A 825 33.21 10.30 -15.46
CA GLY A 825 32.18 10.31 -14.43
C GLY A 825 31.98 8.95 -13.78
N ILE A 826 31.87 7.89 -14.59
CA ILE A 826 31.77 6.51 -14.09
C ILE A 826 32.99 6.16 -13.24
N ALA A 827 34.20 6.40 -13.74
CA ALA A 827 35.43 6.07 -13.01
C ALA A 827 35.61 6.87 -11.71
N GLN A 828 35.15 8.12 -11.65
CA GLN A 828 35.19 8.94 -10.43
C GLN A 828 34.13 8.51 -9.41
N ALA A 829 32.90 8.26 -9.84
CA ALA A 829 31.83 7.75 -8.98
C ALA A 829 32.20 6.42 -8.31
N LEU A 830 32.74 5.47 -9.08
CA LEU A 830 33.14 4.16 -8.54
C LEU A 830 34.36 4.26 -7.60
N ARG A 831 35.20 5.29 -7.75
CA ARG A 831 36.26 5.58 -6.76
C ARG A 831 35.69 6.17 -5.48
N TRP A 832 34.72 7.09 -5.59
CA TRP A 832 34.04 7.72 -4.45
C TRP A 832 33.30 6.71 -3.57
N ILE A 833 32.58 5.78 -4.22
CA ILE A 833 31.88 4.68 -3.55
C ILE A 833 32.90 3.79 -2.81
N ARG A 834 34.00 3.41 -3.46
CA ARG A 834 35.05 2.59 -2.83
C ARG A 834 35.81 3.28 -1.71
N SER A 835 36.05 4.59 -1.78
CA SER A 835 36.75 5.34 -0.73
C SER A 835 35.94 5.48 0.56
N GLY A 836 34.62 5.26 0.51
CA GLY A 836 33.78 5.16 1.70
C GLY A 836 33.93 3.82 2.44
N ASN A 837 34.43 2.77 1.79
CA ASN A 837 34.53 1.43 2.37
C ASN A 837 35.72 1.25 3.33
N SER A 838 36.63 2.23 3.45
CA SER A 838 37.83 2.12 4.29
C SER A 838 37.59 2.29 5.80
N CYS A 839 36.34 2.47 6.26
CA CYS A 839 36.02 2.60 7.69
C CYS A 839 35.24 1.41 8.30
N LEU A 840 34.90 0.36 7.55
CA LEU A 840 34.12 -0.79 8.07
C LEU A 840 34.88 -2.14 8.05
N LEU A 841 36.21 -2.12 7.89
CA LEU A 841 37.06 -3.32 7.99
C LEU A 841 38.19 -3.14 9.01
N TYR A 842 37.81 -3.11 10.28
CA TYR A 842 38.60 -3.59 11.42
C TYR A 842 37.56 -4.24 12.34
N THR A 843 37.43 -5.56 12.41
CA THR A 843 38.39 -6.46 13.05
C THR A 843 38.38 -7.86 12.43
N SER A 844 39.59 -8.37 12.25
CA SER A 844 39.96 -9.79 12.11
C SER A 844 39.45 -10.66 13.25
#